data_AF-A0A8J7TVD4-F1
#
_entry.id   AF-A0A8J7TVD4-F1
#
_cell.length_a   1.000
_cell.length_b   1.000
_cell.length_c   1.000
_cell.angle_alpha   90.00
_cell.angle_beta   90.00
_cell.angle_gamma   90.00
#
_symmetry.space_group_name_H-M   'P 1'
#
loop_
_entity.id
_entity.type
_entity.pdbx_description
1 polymer ?
#
loop_
_entity_poly.entity_id
_entity_poly.type
_entity_poly.pdbx_seq_one_letter_code
_entity_poly.pdbx_strand_id
1 'polypeptide(L)'
;MRRLLKTNMFPSTATYSSPSKLEASDHKLWSDEFLELGNGSLFYVYKQDPSVYDTTTMKPTTKQPLIKQIYLNRKIGVGPKDLEMRIIRNRVSPNSDGDFTHLEEGTLEFDSAHTYAVVRQVYDMWRGTIDSIMQEQEAGSGFGLTHRVAVHFNTDVTVHNSDTPRVKAEPVVNQWLSGQLPSPEKIACQVTYLKANNELENVFVTQADLGLAPLDMLYIFNPDNLEARSELEDRVRLYVMQNPELAPQPDTVLKISYTIADTNQFSFFEIAPLIRSLRALLLRSRPLRPTDMMLPTEASIEASGVMQLEKSRVAFLETDLKAINNAKLQPLLTQLTNVFPAEGPITETILANIDNYIETMIDICKTLSLYGLQQTGFGIFLETKGGIYKNLRQLSEEIKKRWQGRLDEYNALITHLPLEDRERISVLLKAEQLISTSSLDLADKTIAQIQAEVEAKKAQFDTKRSLFEGFSKTTKTKLYQVLNDFNTLLIGPLPYTDFDSQPVLLTDIHKAVTILAQDIYTRAQQLANNLSKLFDGIKSKLDEYDLQADRDKQLLLLTDAAKAVFGEEFLLVPSFLLSEKQGNELAKAYTSKESLLDHQKTIVGNSFPIDDWLYGVARVREKMHHLENLLFLTEALQTKLPDLQPIQLPFETGVPWLALEFPEAALEKMKRENLLYTSLYAGDFNQMKNQSGLLLDEWTEVIPAKTETTGITFHFDKPNSEPPQTILLATPPKISGAWQWQDLVDTLHSTLDRARIRGVEPQQLDKTDLSVFLPATILATTWRPITIATDLAIVNDFINKVDNL
;
A
#
# COMPACT_ATOMS: atom_id res chain seq x y z
N MET A 1 -53.53 1.50 18.33
CA MET A 1 -54.93 1.88 18.64
C MET A 1 -55.45 2.81 17.54
N ARG A 2 -56.58 2.44 16.93
CA ARG A 2 -57.56 3.27 16.17
C ARG A 2 -57.00 4.04 14.96
N ARG A 3 -57.19 3.64 13.69
CA ARG A 3 -58.41 3.19 12.98
C ARG A 3 -59.56 4.21 13.08
N LEU A 4 -59.86 4.78 11.91
CA LEU A 4 -61.19 4.93 11.32
C LEU A 4 -62.06 6.13 11.72
N LEU A 5 -62.57 6.75 10.65
CA LEU A 5 -63.87 7.42 10.45
C LEU A 5 -63.85 8.95 10.51
N LYS A 6 -64.04 9.64 9.37
CA LYS A 6 -65.33 9.86 8.64
C LYS A 6 -66.19 10.86 9.46
N THR A 7 -66.87 11.87 8.92
CA THR A 7 -67.52 12.02 7.61
C THR A 7 -68.22 13.38 7.53
N ASN A 8 -68.30 13.90 6.30
CA ASN A 8 -69.43 14.56 5.64
C ASN A 8 -70.11 15.81 6.23
N MET A 9 -70.24 16.84 5.37
CA MET A 9 -71.55 17.23 4.82
C MET A 9 -71.38 18.11 3.57
N PHE A 10 -71.75 17.56 2.40
CA PHE A 10 -72.21 18.26 1.17
C PHE A 10 -73.64 18.85 1.44
N PRO A 11 -74.27 19.77 0.65
CA PRO A 11 -74.31 19.74 -0.84
C PRO A 11 -74.62 21.05 -1.64
N SER A 12 -74.50 20.90 -2.99
CA SER A 12 -75.38 21.40 -4.09
C SER A 12 -75.50 22.92 -4.35
N THR A 13 -75.55 23.47 -5.56
CA THR A 13 -75.66 22.96 -6.95
C THR A 13 -75.62 24.18 -7.87
N ALA A 14 -74.84 24.14 -8.96
CA ALA A 14 -75.23 24.65 -10.28
C ALA A 14 -74.26 24.16 -11.35
N THR A 15 -74.69 23.15 -12.11
CA THR A 15 -74.05 22.66 -13.32
C THR A 15 -74.46 23.52 -14.52
N TYR A 16 -73.49 23.97 -15.32
CA TYR A 16 -73.66 24.17 -16.76
C TYR A 16 -72.47 23.58 -17.51
N SER A 17 -72.79 22.92 -18.61
CA SER A 17 -71.99 21.94 -19.34
C SER A 17 -71.20 22.53 -20.51
N SER A 18 -69.91 22.18 -20.56
CA SER A 18 -69.02 21.77 -21.68
C SER A 18 -69.36 22.12 -23.15
N PRO A 19 -68.33 22.37 -23.98
CA PRO A 19 -67.62 21.25 -24.66
C PRO A 19 -66.09 21.45 -24.77
N SER A 20 -65.22 20.46 -24.97
CA SER A 20 -65.18 19.00 -24.84
C SER A 20 -63.81 18.54 -25.38
N LYS A 21 -63.22 17.50 -24.76
CA LYS A 21 -62.20 16.56 -25.30
C LYS A 21 -60.72 16.96 -25.32
N LEU A 22 -59.97 16.41 -24.35
CA LEU A 22 -58.65 15.80 -24.58
C LEU A 22 -58.79 14.31 -24.19
N GLU A 23 -58.30 13.44 -25.07
CA GLU A 23 -58.56 11.99 -25.06
C GLU A 23 -57.70 11.21 -24.05
N ALA A 24 -58.21 10.05 -23.67
CA ALA A 24 -57.76 9.19 -22.57
C ALA A 24 -56.75 8.11 -23.01
N SER A 25 -55.55 8.47 -23.48
CA SER A 25 -54.55 7.48 -23.95
C SER A 25 -53.27 7.31 -23.12
N ASP A 26 -52.99 8.13 -22.09
CA ASP A 26 -51.65 8.11 -21.46
C ASP A 26 -51.51 7.29 -20.15
N HIS A 27 -52.52 6.53 -19.75
CA HIS A 27 -52.50 5.76 -18.49
C HIS A 27 -51.90 4.34 -18.58
N LYS A 28 -51.12 3.99 -19.62
CA LYS A 28 -50.66 2.60 -19.86
C LYS A 28 -49.14 2.34 -19.84
N LEU A 29 -48.32 3.23 -19.28
CA LEU A 29 -46.84 3.10 -19.35
C LEU A 29 -46.12 2.79 -18.01
N TRP A 30 -46.84 2.43 -16.96
CA TRP A 30 -46.27 2.17 -15.63
C TRP A 30 -46.56 0.73 -15.17
N SER A 31 -45.60 0.04 -14.55
CA SER A 31 -45.83 -1.27 -13.91
C SER A 31 -45.97 -1.14 -12.38
N ASP A 32 -46.81 -1.97 -11.76
CA ASP A 32 -47.16 -1.86 -10.33
C ASP A 32 -46.26 -2.68 -9.36
N GLU A 33 -45.06 -3.10 -9.77
CA GLU A 33 -44.15 -3.91 -8.92
C GLU A 33 -42.89 -3.16 -8.47
N PHE A 34 -42.49 -3.35 -7.21
CA PHE A 34 -41.28 -2.82 -6.59
C PHE A 34 -40.25 -3.93 -6.32
N LEU A 35 -38.97 -3.67 -6.56
CA LEU A 35 -37.86 -4.57 -6.22
C LEU A 35 -36.99 -3.97 -5.10
N GLU A 36 -36.71 -4.76 -4.06
CA GLU A 36 -35.88 -4.40 -2.91
C GLU A 36 -34.51 -5.09 -3.02
N LEU A 37 -33.42 -4.30 -2.96
CA LEU A 37 -32.04 -4.79 -3.05
C LEU A 37 -31.22 -4.54 -1.77
N GLY A 38 -31.88 -4.49 -0.61
CA GLY A 38 -31.27 -4.32 0.71
C GLY A 38 -31.08 -2.85 1.14
N ASN A 39 -31.04 -2.63 2.46
CA ASN A 39 -31.04 -1.33 3.15
C ASN A 39 -32.20 -0.38 2.78
N GLY A 40 -33.41 -0.93 2.61
CA GLY A 40 -34.65 -0.16 2.59
C GLY A 40 -34.86 0.76 1.39
N SER A 41 -34.12 0.54 0.29
CA SER A 41 -34.28 1.30 -0.95
C SER A 41 -35.15 0.50 -1.93
N LEU A 42 -36.27 1.09 -2.35
CA LEU A 42 -37.22 0.54 -3.32
C LEU A 42 -37.15 1.31 -4.64
N PHE A 43 -37.17 0.61 -5.77
CA PHE A 43 -37.16 1.22 -7.11
C PHE A 43 -38.46 0.92 -7.89
N TYR A 44 -38.88 1.87 -8.73
CA TYR A 44 -39.99 1.74 -9.69
C TYR A 44 -39.44 1.52 -11.11
N VAL A 45 -39.97 0.56 -11.86
CA VAL A 45 -39.49 0.25 -13.21
C VAL A 45 -40.49 0.77 -14.25
N TYR A 46 -39.98 1.50 -15.26
CA TYR A 46 -40.74 1.93 -16.43
C TYR A 46 -40.73 0.83 -17.50
N LYS A 47 -41.87 0.49 -18.10
CA LYS A 47 -41.89 -0.39 -19.28
C LYS A 47 -41.80 0.45 -20.54
N GLN A 48 -40.79 0.15 -21.36
CA GLN A 48 -40.44 0.87 -22.58
C GLN A 48 -41.55 0.79 -23.65
N ASP A 49 -41.64 1.83 -24.48
CA ASP A 49 -42.60 2.04 -25.57
C ASP A 49 -42.61 0.88 -26.60
N PRO A 50 -43.77 0.31 -26.99
CA PRO A 50 -43.87 -0.77 -27.98
C PRO A 50 -43.43 -0.42 -29.41
N SER A 51 -43.14 0.84 -29.71
CA SER A 51 -42.76 1.32 -31.05
C SER A 51 -41.42 0.78 -31.60
N VAL A 52 -40.68 -0.03 -30.82
CA VAL A 52 -39.34 -0.55 -31.16
C VAL A 52 -39.38 -2.00 -31.73
N TYR A 53 -40.55 -2.58 -31.96
CA TYR A 53 -40.69 -3.93 -32.54
C TYR A 53 -41.76 -4.00 -33.64
N ASP A 54 -41.46 -4.75 -34.72
CA ASP A 54 -42.49 -5.21 -35.66
C ASP A 54 -43.33 -6.31 -34.98
N THR A 55 -44.60 -5.99 -34.72
CA THR A 55 -45.56 -6.87 -34.02
C THR A 55 -45.93 -8.13 -34.80
N THR A 56 -45.52 -8.25 -36.06
CA THR A 56 -45.82 -9.40 -36.92
C THR A 56 -44.68 -10.43 -36.95
N THR A 57 -43.44 -10.01 -36.67
CA THR A 57 -42.24 -10.86 -36.80
C THR A 57 -41.41 -11.00 -35.52
N MET A 58 -41.73 -10.23 -34.46
CA MET A 58 -40.98 -10.20 -33.19
C MET A 58 -39.45 -10.11 -33.40
N LYS A 59 -39.00 -9.27 -34.35
CA LYS A 59 -37.60 -8.89 -34.52
C LYS A 59 -37.44 -7.36 -34.44
N PRO A 60 -36.32 -6.85 -33.90
CA PRO A 60 -36.08 -5.42 -33.77
C PRO A 60 -35.83 -4.78 -35.14
N THR A 61 -36.40 -3.60 -35.38
CA THR A 61 -36.44 -2.97 -36.72
C THR A 61 -35.12 -2.30 -37.14
N THR A 62 -34.14 -2.19 -36.25
CA THR A 62 -32.76 -1.80 -36.58
C THR A 62 -31.80 -2.32 -35.49
N LYS A 63 -30.54 -2.61 -35.87
CA LYS A 63 -29.49 -3.10 -34.97
C LYS A 63 -29.09 -2.00 -33.97
N GLN A 64 -29.74 -1.96 -32.80
CA GLN A 64 -29.26 -1.21 -31.63
C GLN A 64 -29.24 -2.16 -30.41
N PRO A 65 -28.18 -2.16 -29.57
CA PRO A 65 -28.18 -2.90 -28.32
C PRO A 65 -29.02 -2.17 -27.24
N LEU A 66 -29.63 -2.98 -26.36
CA LEU A 66 -30.43 -2.59 -25.20
C LEU A 66 -29.73 -1.51 -24.33
N ILE A 67 -30.33 -0.32 -24.20
CA ILE A 67 -29.90 0.70 -23.24
C ILE A 67 -30.58 0.42 -21.89
N LYS A 68 -29.83 -0.08 -20.89
CA LYS A 68 -30.24 -0.05 -19.47
C LYS A 68 -29.82 1.29 -18.87
N GLN A 69 -30.76 2.19 -18.57
CA GLN A 69 -30.48 3.41 -17.82
C GLN A 69 -30.69 3.15 -16.31
N ILE A 70 -29.66 3.39 -15.50
CA ILE A 70 -29.71 3.38 -14.03
C ILE A 70 -29.39 4.81 -13.57
N TYR A 71 -30.27 5.44 -12.80
CA TYR A 71 -30.02 6.76 -12.21
C TYR A 71 -29.39 6.61 -10.81
N LEU A 72 -28.21 7.18 -10.59
CA LEU A 72 -27.53 7.29 -9.30
C LEU A 72 -27.47 8.76 -8.86
N ASN A 73 -27.85 9.06 -7.61
CA ASN A 73 -27.60 10.37 -6.99
C ASN A 73 -26.21 10.35 -6.32
N ARG A 74 -25.31 11.25 -6.71
CA ARG A 74 -23.94 11.27 -6.18
C ARG A 74 -23.85 12.08 -4.88
N LYS A 75 -23.57 11.37 -3.78
CA LYS A 75 -22.91 11.88 -2.56
C LYS A 75 -21.41 11.64 -2.77
N ILE A 76 -20.58 12.69 -2.87
CA ILE A 76 -19.13 12.52 -3.01
C ILE A 76 -18.49 12.51 -1.62
N GLY A 77 -18.24 11.29 -1.14
CA GLY A 77 -17.30 10.96 -0.08
C GLY A 77 -16.93 9.49 -0.26
N VAL A 78 -15.66 9.23 -0.57
CA VAL A 78 -15.00 7.91 -0.69
C VAL A 78 -15.48 7.04 -1.88
N GLY A 79 -14.59 6.81 -2.85
CA GLY A 79 -14.81 5.84 -3.93
C GLY A 79 -14.14 4.49 -3.65
N PRO A 80 -14.66 3.37 -4.18
CA PRO A 80 -13.90 2.17 -4.45
C PRO A 80 -13.38 2.15 -5.91
N LYS A 81 -12.25 1.45 -6.05
CA LYS A 81 -11.53 1.15 -7.29
C LYS A 81 -12.28 0.09 -8.11
N ASP A 82 -11.87 0.00 -9.37
CA ASP A 82 -12.15 -1.04 -10.37
C ASP A 82 -13.21 -0.67 -11.42
N LEU A 83 -12.74 -0.07 -12.52
CA LEU A 83 -13.09 -0.36 -13.92
C LEU A 83 -12.20 0.52 -14.83
N GLU A 84 -11.56 -0.10 -15.81
CA GLU A 84 -10.61 0.53 -16.75
C GLU A 84 -11.24 1.71 -17.52
N MET A 85 -10.63 2.90 -17.47
CA MET A 85 -10.91 3.99 -18.43
C MET A 85 -9.68 4.28 -19.30
N ARG A 86 -9.83 4.04 -20.60
CA ARG A 86 -8.89 4.44 -21.67
C ARG A 86 -9.16 5.91 -22.03
N ILE A 87 -8.18 6.79 -21.89
CA ILE A 87 -8.25 8.17 -22.41
C ILE A 87 -7.76 8.14 -23.87
N ILE A 88 -8.63 8.45 -24.83
CA ILE A 88 -8.22 8.70 -26.22
C ILE A 88 -8.12 10.23 -26.42
N ARG A 89 -6.90 10.73 -26.61
CA ARG A 89 -6.64 12.10 -27.07
C ARG A 89 -6.70 12.12 -28.60
N ASN A 90 -7.80 12.56 -29.20
CA ASN A 90 -7.80 13.05 -30.57
C ASN A 90 -8.80 14.20 -30.70
N ARG A 91 -8.31 15.39 -31.06
CA ARG A 91 -9.16 16.51 -31.50
C ARG A 91 -9.67 16.19 -32.89
N VAL A 92 -10.99 16.15 -33.07
CA VAL A 92 -11.62 16.13 -34.38
C VAL A 92 -12.00 17.57 -34.73
N SER A 93 -11.56 18.05 -35.89
CA SER A 93 -11.97 19.36 -36.43
C SER A 93 -13.19 19.17 -37.35
N PRO A 94 -14.18 20.07 -37.32
CA PRO A 94 -15.35 19.97 -38.20
C PRO A 94 -14.98 20.19 -39.66
N ASN A 95 -15.81 19.69 -40.58
CA ASN A 95 -15.69 20.04 -41.99
C ASN A 95 -16.15 21.50 -42.24
N SER A 96 -16.01 21.97 -43.48
CA SER A 96 -16.28 23.36 -43.86
C SER A 96 -17.74 23.83 -43.67
N ASP A 97 -18.67 22.90 -43.44
CA ASP A 97 -20.08 23.20 -43.17
C ASP A 97 -20.44 23.06 -41.68
N GLY A 98 -19.47 22.74 -40.81
CA GLY A 98 -19.65 22.68 -39.36
C GLY A 98 -20.11 21.32 -38.81
N ASP A 99 -20.19 20.28 -39.63
CA ASP A 99 -20.66 18.96 -39.22
C ASP A 99 -19.52 18.00 -38.84
N PHE A 100 -19.75 17.21 -37.78
CA PHE A 100 -18.85 16.15 -37.30
C PHE A 100 -19.38 14.77 -37.70
N THR A 101 -19.20 14.37 -38.96
CA THR A 101 -19.78 13.12 -39.50
C THR A 101 -18.94 11.85 -39.26
N HIS A 102 -17.91 11.91 -38.42
CA HIS A 102 -17.11 10.74 -38.05
C HIS A 102 -16.93 10.64 -36.53
N LEU A 103 -18.00 10.23 -35.83
CA LEU A 103 -17.93 9.73 -34.45
C LEU A 103 -18.23 8.22 -34.49
N GLU A 104 -17.36 7.40 -33.90
CA GLU A 104 -17.66 5.98 -33.66
C GLU A 104 -18.81 5.86 -32.64
N GLU A 105 -19.70 4.89 -32.84
CA GLU A 105 -20.81 4.60 -31.91
C GLU A 105 -20.26 4.23 -30.51
N GLY A 106 -20.52 5.08 -29.52
CA GLY A 106 -20.19 4.79 -28.11
C GLY A 106 -19.79 5.98 -27.22
N THR A 107 -19.67 7.20 -27.75
CA THR A 107 -19.22 8.36 -26.97
C THR A 107 -20.36 9.01 -26.18
N LEU A 108 -20.32 8.91 -24.84
CA LEU A 108 -21.18 9.67 -23.93
C LEU A 108 -20.40 10.88 -23.39
N GLU A 109 -20.85 12.08 -23.74
CA GLU A 109 -20.41 13.33 -23.10
C GLU A 109 -21.58 13.87 -22.26
N PHE A 110 -21.39 13.99 -20.95
CA PHE A 110 -22.25 14.80 -20.09
C PHE A 110 -21.35 15.62 -19.17
N ASP A 111 -21.08 16.86 -19.58
CA ASP A 111 -20.41 17.86 -18.77
C ASP A 111 -21.48 18.68 -18.01
N SER A 112 -21.66 18.35 -16.73
CA SER A 112 -22.71 18.94 -15.87
C SER A 112 -22.34 20.31 -15.27
N ALA A 113 -21.28 20.96 -15.75
CA ALA A 113 -20.95 22.34 -15.40
C ALA A 113 -21.63 23.39 -16.31
N HIS A 114 -22.03 23.01 -17.53
CA HIS A 114 -22.50 23.97 -18.54
C HIS A 114 -23.92 24.51 -18.29
N THR A 115 -24.80 23.78 -17.61
CA THR A 115 -26.21 24.20 -17.46
C THR A 115 -26.41 25.29 -16.39
N TYR A 116 -25.50 25.40 -15.41
CA TYR A 116 -25.56 26.45 -14.38
C TYR A 116 -24.91 27.77 -14.85
N ALA A 117 -23.98 27.71 -15.81
CA ALA A 117 -23.31 28.88 -16.38
C ALA A 117 -24.23 29.68 -17.33
N VAL A 118 -25.09 29.00 -18.10
CA VAL A 118 -25.98 29.63 -19.09
C VAL A 118 -27.04 30.51 -18.44
N VAL A 119 -27.62 30.11 -17.29
CA VAL A 119 -28.65 30.90 -16.60
C VAL A 119 -28.07 32.18 -15.96
N ARG A 120 -26.80 32.15 -15.55
CA ARG A 120 -26.09 33.31 -14.98
C ARG A 120 -25.57 34.26 -16.07
N GLN A 121 -25.05 33.73 -17.18
CA GLN A 121 -24.61 34.53 -18.33
C GLN A 121 -25.75 35.32 -18.99
N VAL A 122 -26.95 34.75 -19.10
CA VAL A 122 -28.13 35.45 -19.63
C VAL A 122 -28.60 36.58 -18.70
N TYR A 123 -28.41 36.42 -17.39
CA TYR A 123 -28.73 37.43 -16.37
C TYR A 123 -27.71 38.59 -16.35
N ASP A 124 -26.41 38.28 -16.51
CA ASP A 124 -25.32 39.26 -16.47
C ASP A 124 -25.17 40.04 -17.80
N MET A 125 -25.54 39.43 -18.93
CA MET A 125 -25.57 40.10 -20.25
C MET A 125 -26.60 41.24 -20.34
N TRP A 126 -27.69 41.17 -19.57
CA TRP A 126 -28.79 42.15 -19.59
C TRP A 126 -28.50 43.40 -18.75
N ARG A 127 -27.54 43.34 -17.81
CA ARG A 127 -27.23 44.41 -16.85
C ARG A 127 -26.21 45.45 -17.32
N GLY A 128 -25.61 45.29 -18.52
CA GLY A 128 -24.55 46.19 -19.00
C GLY A 128 -23.37 46.34 -18.02
N THR A 129 -23.28 45.46 -17.01
CA THR A 129 -22.26 45.48 -15.98
C THR A 129 -21.28 44.38 -16.37
N ILE A 130 -20.37 44.73 -17.27
CA ILE A 130 -19.21 43.88 -17.54
C ILE A 130 -18.26 44.07 -16.34
N ASP A 131 -18.44 43.28 -15.30
CA ASP A 131 -17.29 42.62 -14.67
C ASP A 131 -17.34 41.19 -15.19
N SER A 132 -16.72 41.00 -16.35
CA SER A 132 -16.71 39.76 -17.09
C SER A 132 -16.26 38.59 -16.22
N ILE A 133 -17.11 37.55 -16.09
CA ILE A 133 -16.58 36.19 -16.03
C ILE A 133 -15.98 35.95 -17.41
N MET A 134 -14.71 36.30 -17.54
CA MET A 134 -13.89 35.89 -18.66
C MET A 134 -13.86 34.37 -18.62
N GLN A 135 -14.29 33.70 -19.69
CA GLN A 135 -13.59 32.47 -20.04
C GLN A 135 -12.19 32.92 -20.45
N GLU A 136 -11.36 33.04 -19.44
CA GLU A 136 -9.94 33.19 -19.56
C GLU A 136 -9.46 31.89 -20.21
N GLN A 137 -9.39 31.89 -21.54
CA GLN A 137 -8.37 31.08 -22.19
C GLN A 137 -7.05 31.78 -21.83
N GLU A 138 -6.58 31.54 -20.61
CA GLU A 138 -5.24 31.89 -20.19
C GLU A 138 -4.28 31.09 -21.08
N ALA A 139 -3.88 31.67 -22.20
CA ALA A 139 -2.49 31.56 -22.60
C ALA A 139 -1.72 32.52 -21.67
N GLY A 140 -1.64 32.18 -20.37
CA GLY A 140 -1.03 33.05 -19.37
C GLY A 140 0.41 33.35 -19.78
N SER A 141 0.77 34.62 -19.93
CA SER A 141 2.15 35.02 -20.20
C SER A 141 2.98 35.02 -18.92
N GLY A 142 2.98 33.91 -18.19
CA GLY A 142 3.79 33.70 -16.98
C GLY A 142 5.14 33.05 -17.30
N PHE A 143 6.10 33.20 -16.37
CA PHE A 143 7.40 32.52 -16.47
C PHE A 143 7.35 31.18 -15.72
N GLY A 144 7.77 30.11 -16.38
CA GLY A 144 7.81 28.77 -15.80
C GLY A 144 8.98 28.61 -14.84
N LEU A 145 8.69 28.12 -13.63
CA LEU A 145 9.63 27.78 -12.59
C LEU A 145 9.55 26.26 -12.34
N THR A 146 10.55 25.51 -12.79
CA THR A 146 10.57 24.06 -12.58
C THR A 146 11.37 23.74 -11.32
N HIS A 147 10.79 22.95 -10.43
CA HIS A 147 11.45 22.39 -9.27
C HIS A 147 11.81 20.93 -9.54
N ARG A 148 13.05 20.56 -9.26
CA ARG A 148 13.50 19.16 -9.27
C ARG A 148 14.23 18.87 -7.97
N VAL A 149 13.81 17.79 -7.32
CA VAL A 149 14.39 17.34 -6.07
C VAL A 149 15.05 15.99 -6.27
N ALA A 150 16.32 15.86 -5.89
CA ALA A 150 17.11 14.66 -6.17
C ALA A 150 17.97 14.22 -4.98
N VAL A 151 18.47 13.00 -5.06
CA VAL A 151 19.54 12.48 -4.21
C VAL A 151 20.70 12.01 -5.08
N HIS A 152 21.91 12.48 -4.78
CA HIS A 152 23.15 12.07 -5.42
C HIS A 152 23.91 11.09 -4.53
N PHE A 153 24.42 10.05 -5.16
CA PHE A 153 25.21 9.02 -4.51
C PHE A 153 26.67 9.07 -4.98
N ASN A 154 27.56 8.53 -4.14
CA ASN A 154 28.96 8.39 -4.50
C ASN A 154 29.16 7.14 -5.37
N THR A 155 29.74 7.29 -6.56
CA THR A 155 30.01 6.18 -7.48
C THR A 155 31.23 5.36 -7.10
N ASP A 156 32.13 5.91 -6.28
CA ASP A 156 33.40 5.27 -5.91
C ASP A 156 33.20 4.32 -4.71
N VAL A 157 32.55 3.17 -4.96
CA VAL A 157 32.24 2.16 -3.93
C VAL A 157 32.87 0.81 -4.27
N THR A 158 33.65 0.29 -3.33
CA THR A 158 34.23 -1.05 -3.44
C THR A 158 33.20 -2.11 -3.06
N VAL A 159 33.04 -3.13 -3.91
CA VAL A 159 32.23 -4.32 -3.62
C VAL A 159 33.12 -5.40 -3.03
N HIS A 160 32.69 -6.02 -1.93
CA HIS A 160 33.36 -7.13 -1.28
C HIS A 160 32.66 -8.46 -1.58
N ASN A 161 33.43 -9.56 -1.60
CA ASN A 161 32.85 -10.90 -1.83
C ASN A 161 31.90 -11.34 -0.71
N SER A 162 32.09 -10.83 0.51
CA SER A 162 31.23 -11.05 1.67
C SER A 162 29.93 -10.24 1.65
N ASP A 163 29.79 -9.28 0.74
CA ASP A 163 28.58 -8.47 0.66
C ASP A 163 27.37 -9.31 0.26
N THR A 164 26.20 -8.91 0.76
CA THR A 164 24.96 -9.57 0.37
C THR A 164 24.70 -9.35 -1.13
N PRO A 165 23.98 -10.26 -1.79
CA PRO A 165 23.69 -10.15 -3.23
C PRO A 165 23.09 -8.81 -3.64
N ARG A 166 22.16 -8.25 -2.86
CA ARG A 166 21.57 -6.93 -3.14
C ARG A 166 22.61 -5.82 -3.10
N VAL A 167 23.56 -5.89 -2.16
CA VAL A 167 24.66 -4.92 -2.04
C VAL A 167 25.67 -5.07 -3.17
N LYS A 168 25.97 -6.30 -3.61
CA LYS A 168 26.82 -6.52 -4.80
C LYS A 168 26.22 -5.90 -6.06
N ALA A 169 24.90 -5.96 -6.20
CA ALA A 169 24.18 -5.34 -7.32
C ALA A 169 24.08 -3.81 -7.17
N GLU A 170 23.73 -3.30 -5.98
CA GLU A 170 23.56 -1.88 -5.70
C GLU A 170 24.43 -1.35 -4.53
N PRO A 171 25.76 -1.31 -4.70
CA PRO A 171 26.67 -0.92 -3.63
C PRO A 171 26.56 0.57 -3.29
N VAL A 172 26.27 1.39 -4.31
CA VAL A 172 26.16 2.85 -4.23
C VAL A 172 25.01 3.27 -3.30
N VAL A 173 23.85 2.65 -3.44
CA VAL A 173 22.68 2.92 -2.57
C VAL A 173 22.94 2.40 -1.15
N ASN A 174 23.56 1.22 -1.01
CA ASN A 174 23.91 0.67 0.31
C ASN A 174 24.88 1.59 1.09
N GLN A 175 25.89 2.15 0.41
CA GLN A 175 26.82 3.09 1.04
C GLN A 175 26.09 4.34 1.56
N TRP A 176 25.18 4.90 0.76
CA TRP A 176 24.39 6.06 1.19
C TRP A 176 23.48 5.72 2.38
N LEU A 177 22.77 4.59 2.33
CA LEU A 177 21.92 4.11 3.42
C LEU A 177 22.68 3.88 4.72
N SER A 178 23.94 3.44 4.64
CA SER A 178 24.80 3.24 5.81
C SER A 178 25.07 4.54 6.58
N GLY A 179 24.90 5.71 5.96
CA GLY A 179 24.97 7.02 6.63
C GLY A 179 23.63 7.48 7.21
N GLN A 180 22.51 6.98 6.69
CA GLN A 180 21.16 7.40 7.08
C GLN A 180 20.56 6.53 8.20
N LEU A 181 20.83 5.22 8.16
CA LEU A 181 20.38 4.28 9.18
C LEU A 181 21.39 4.18 10.33
N PRO A 182 20.93 3.88 11.56
CA PRO A 182 21.84 3.51 12.65
C PRO A 182 22.73 2.34 12.24
N SER A 183 23.89 2.20 12.89
CA SER A 183 24.78 1.06 12.62
C SER A 183 24.03 -0.27 12.86
N PRO A 184 24.34 -1.34 12.11
CA PRO A 184 23.63 -2.62 12.24
C PRO A 184 23.66 -3.23 13.66
N GLU A 185 24.65 -2.90 14.48
CA GLU A 185 24.75 -3.32 15.88
C GLU A 185 23.77 -2.58 16.82
N LYS A 186 23.29 -1.42 16.39
CA LYS A 186 22.36 -0.57 17.15
C LYS A 186 20.90 -0.87 16.86
N ILE A 187 20.58 -1.68 15.86
CA ILE A 187 19.18 -2.04 15.53
C ILE A 187 18.93 -3.44 16.04
N ALA A 188 17.96 -3.64 16.95
CA ALA A 188 17.75 -4.92 17.60
C ALA A 188 16.28 -5.25 17.87
N CYS A 189 16.00 -6.52 18.15
CA CYS A 189 14.75 -6.99 18.73
C CYS A 189 15.03 -7.86 19.95
N GLN A 190 14.09 -7.91 20.88
CA GLN A 190 14.16 -8.81 22.02
C GLN A 190 13.51 -10.16 21.68
N VAL A 191 14.18 -11.25 22.06
CA VAL A 191 13.64 -12.60 22.02
C VAL A 191 13.56 -13.13 23.44
N THR A 192 12.36 -13.53 23.86
CA THR A 192 12.10 -14.13 25.17
C THR A 192 11.73 -15.59 25.00
N TYR A 193 12.33 -16.46 25.82
CA TYR A 193 12.02 -17.89 25.84
C TYR A 193 12.30 -18.52 27.20
N LEU A 194 11.74 -19.71 27.44
CA LEU A 194 11.98 -20.49 28.66
C LEU A 194 13.17 -21.43 28.45
N LYS A 195 14.15 -21.38 29.34
CA LYS A 195 15.24 -22.35 29.42
C LYS A 195 14.74 -23.70 29.96
N ALA A 196 15.56 -24.73 29.82
CA ALA A 196 15.25 -26.08 30.32
C ALA A 196 14.99 -26.15 31.85
N ASN A 197 15.48 -25.17 32.61
CA ASN A 197 15.26 -25.01 34.04
C ASN A 197 14.00 -24.17 34.39
N ASN A 198 13.16 -23.84 33.40
CA ASN A 198 12.00 -22.94 33.51
C ASN A 198 12.32 -21.48 33.86
N GLU A 199 13.57 -21.05 33.75
CA GLU A 199 13.91 -19.63 33.85
C GLU A 199 13.62 -18.91 32.53
N LEU A 200 13.10 -17.69 32.62
CA LEU A 200 12.91 -16.83 31.45
C LEU A 200 14.24 -16.21 31.04
N GLU A 201 14.64 -16.43 29.80
CA GLU A 201 15.78 -15.78 29.18
C GLU A 201 15.30 -14.68 28.24
N ASN A 202 15.99 -13.53 28.29
CA ASN A 202 15.83 -12.45 27.32
C ASN A 202 17.14 -12.24 26.58
N VAL A 203 17.07 -12.26 25.25
CA VAL A 203 18.22 -12.07 24.36
C VAL A 203 17.89 -10.93 23.41
N PHE A 204 18.86 -10.07 23.15
CA PHE A 204 18.76 -9.06 22.09
C PHE A 204 19.47 -9.57 20.84
N VAL A 205 18.77 -9.56 19.71
CA VAL A 205 19.30 -9.98 18.41
C VAL A 205 19.39 -8.76 17.51
N THR A 206 20.60 -8.42 17.07
CA THR A 206 20.89 -7.21 16.30
C THR A 206 20.77 -7.44 14.79
N GLN A 207 20.63 -6.38 13.99
CA GLN A 207 20.70 -6.48 12.52
C GLN A 207 22.05 -7.08 12.06
N ALA A 208 23.14 -6.77 12.77
CA ALA A 208 24.47 -7.34 12.52
C ALA A 208 24.48 -8.87 12.73
N ASP A 209 23.87 -9.37 13.81
CA ASP A 209 23.74 -10.81 14.10
C ASP A 209 23.00 -11.57 12.98
N LEU A 210 22.04 -10.91 12.33
CA LEU A 210 21.25 -11.47 11.23
C LEU A 210 22.00 -11.46 9.88
N GLY A 211 23.16 -10.81 9.83
CA GLY A 211 23.98 -10.63 8.62
C GLY A 211 23.27 -9.79 7.56
N LEU A 212 22.48 -8.78 7.97
CA LEU A 212 21.71 -7.94 7.06
C LEU A 212 22.40 -6.59 6.83
N ALA A 213 22.61 -6.23 5.56
CA ALA A 213 23.11 -4.91 5.21
C ALA A 213 21.99 -3.85 5.28
N PRO A 214 22.32 -2.55 5.37
CA PRO A 214 21.35 -1.46 5.33
C PRO A 214 20.41 -1.52 4.11
N LEU A 215 20.91 -1.92 2.94
CA LEU A 215 20.07 -2.11 1.76
C LEU A 215 19.07 -3.27 1.91
N ASP A 216 19.46 -4.36 2.56
CA ASP A 216 18.57 -5.52 2.77
C ASP A 216 17.36 -5.15 3.63
N MET A 217 17.52 -4.20 4.57
CA MET A 217 16.42 -3.69 5.40
C MET A 217 15.31 -3.04 4.57
N LEU A 218 15.57 -2.52 3.38
CA LEU A 218 14.51 -1.97 2.53
C LEU A 218 13.61 -3.06 1.93
N TYR A 219 14.12 -4.29 1.79
CA TYR A 219 13.43 -5.38 1.08
C TYR A 219 12.92 -6.47 2.01
N ILE A 220 13.68 -6.82 3.05
CA ILE A 220 13.38 -7.91 4.00
C ILE A 220 12.43 -7.42 5.09
N PHE A 221 12.66 -6.22 5.59
CA PHE A 221 11.88 -5.67 6.70
C PHE A 221 10.62 -4.97 6.17
N ASN A 222 9.46 -5.44 6.63
CA ASN A 222 8.17 -4.86 6.29
C ASN A 222 7.66 -4.00 7.47
N PRO A 223 7.73 -2.67 7.38
CA PRO A 223 7.32 -1.79 8.49
C PRO A 223 5.81 -1.80 8.75
N ASP A 224 4.99 -2.28 7.80
CA ASP A 224 3.52 -2.35 7.92
C ASP A 224 3.03 -3.65 8.56
N ASN A 225 3.85 -4.70 8.57
CA ASN A 225 3.51 -5.99 9.13
C ASN A 225 4.73 -6.65 9.77
N LEU A 226 4.92 -6.39 11.06
CA LEU A 226 6.07 -6.84 11.83
C LEU A 226 5.96 -8.28 12.33
N GLU A 227 4.77 -8.88 12.39
CA GLU A 227 4.51 -10.13 13.11
C GLU A 227 4.30 -11.36 12.20
N ALA A 228 4.20 -11.19 10.88
CA ALA A 228 3.79 -12.28 9.99
C ALA A 228 4.98 -12.98 9.33
N ARG A 229 5.35 -14.18 9.81
CA ARG A 229 6.13 -15.25 9.12
C ARG A 229 7.05 -14.73 8.02
N SER A 230 7.92 -13.81 8.39
CA SER A 230 8.76 -13.06 7.47
C SER A 230 10.17 -13.64 7.42
N GLU A 231 10.94 -13.32 6.39
CA GLU A 231 12.35 -13.69 6.36
C GLU A 231 13.11 -13.14 7.57
N LEU A 232 12.74 -11.94 8.07
CA LEU A 232 13.33 -11.36 9.27
C LEU A 232 13.10 -12.27 10.50
N GLU A 233 11.87 -12.74 10.68
CA GLU A 233 11.52 -13.65 11.78
C GLU A 233 12.28 -14.97 11.67
N ASP A 234 12.34 -15.56 10.48
CA ASP A 234 13.07 -16.79 10.22
C ASP A 234 14.56 -16.65 10.60
N ARG A 235 15.20 -15.53 10.24
CA ARG A 235 16.59 -15.22 10.60
C ARG A 235 16.78 -15.06 12.11
N VAL A 236 15.89 -14.35 12.79
CA VAL A 236 15.93 -14.18 14.25
C VAL A 236 15.79 -15.53 14.96
N ARG A 237 14.81 -16.35 14.56
CA ARG A 237 14.62 -17.71 15.10
C ARG A 237 15.85 -18.57 14.88
N LEU A 238 16.42 -18.54 13.67
CA LEU A 238 17.59 -19.33 13.33
C LEU A 238 18.81 -18.92 14.16
N TYR A 239 19.06 -17.62 14.31
CA TYR A 239 20.16 -17.12 15.13
C TYR A 239 20.07 -17.64 16.57
N VAL A 240 18.90 -17.49 17.20
CA VAL A 240 18.67 -17.94 18.58
C VAL A 240 18.82 -19.46 18.71
N MET A 241 18.29 -20.22 17.75
CA MET A 241 18.33 -21.70 17.76
C MET A 241 19.72 -22.29 17.46
N GLN A 242 20.57 -21.58 16.70
CA GLN A 242 21.91 -22.04 16.35
C GLN A 242 23.00 -21.53 17.29
N ASN A 243 22.72 -20.49 18.10
CA ASN A 243 23.71 -19.94 19.02
C ASN A 243 24.02 -20.94 20.17
N PRO A 244 25.25 -21.48 20.25
CA PRO A 244 25.61 -22.48 21.26
C PRO A 244 25.58 -21.94 22.69
N GLU A 245 25.74 -20.63 22.88
CA GLU A 245 25.71 -20.00 24.20
C GLU A 245 24.28 -19.88 24.75
N LEU A 246 23.31 -19.70 23.85
CA LEU A 246 21.89 -19.57 24.18
C LEU A 246 21.21 -20.94 24.37
N ALA A 247 21.62 -21.92 23.54
CA ALA A 247 21.21 -23.32 23.56
C ALA A 247 19.73 -23.58 23.92
N PRO A 248 18.75 -22.92 23.25
CA PRO A 248 17.34 -23.19 23.49
C PRO A 248 16.98 -24.63 23.12
N GLN A 249 16.00 -25.22 23.82
CA GLN A 249 15.49 -26.54 23.44
C GLN A 249 14.72 -26.43 22.11
N PRO A 250 14.78 -27.43 21.22
CA PRO A 250 14.13 -27.34 19.90
C PRO A 250 12.61 -27.12 19.93
N ASP A 251 11.93 -27.55 20.99
CA ASP A 251 10.48 -27.38 21.20
C ASP A 251 10.09 -26.05 21.88
N THR A 252 11.07 -25.18 22.16
CA THR A 252 10.83 -23.91 22.85
C THR A 252 10.11 -22.93 21.94
N VAL A 253 9.03 -22.32 22.44
CA VAL A 253 8.34 -21.23 21.75
C VAL A 253 9.09 -19.93 21.98
N LEU A 254 9.70 -19.40 20.92
CA LEU A 254 10.32 -18.08 20.94
C LEU A 254 9.26 -16.98 20.79
N LYS A 255 9.24 -16.03 21.72
CA LYS A 255 8.46 -14.80 21.61
C LYS A 255 9.38 -13.66 21.17
N ILE A 256 9.17 -13.14 19.97
CA ILE A 256 9.97 -12.05 19.40
C ILE A 256 9.21 -10.74 19.60
N SER A 257 9.86 -9.73 20.17
CA SER A 257 9.31 -8.40 20.38
C SER A 257 10.13 -7.39 19.59
N TYR A 258 9.54 -6.83 18.54
CA TYR A 258 10.15 -5.81 17.69
C TYR A 258 10.05 -4.39 18.29
N THR A 259 9.31 -4.22 19.37
CA THR A 259 9.08 -2.94 20.07
C THR A 259 10.04 -2.70 21.23
N ILE A 260 10.90 -3.68 21.56
CA ILE A 260 11.82 -3.61 22.69
C ILE A 260 13.25 -3.81 22.17
N ALA A 261 14.14 -2.91 22.57
CA ALA A 261 15.58 -2.99 22.37
C ALA A 261 16.32 -2.65 23.68
N ASP A 262 17.63 -2.87 23.71
CA ASP A 262 18.46 -2.48 24.87
C ASP A 262 18.68 -0.96 24.91
N THR A 263 19.15 -0.44 26.04
CA THR A 263 19.26 1.00 26.39
C THR A 263 20.03 1.84 25.36
N ASN A 264 20.97 1.25 24.63
CA ASN A 264 21.80 1.91 23.62
C ASN A 264 21.46 1.49 22.17
N GLN A 265 20.34 0.79 22.00
CA GLN A 265 19.87 0.26 20.73
C GLN A 265 18.49 0.84 20.40
N PHE A 266 18.15 0.80 19.12
CA PHE A 266 16.84 1.10 18.59
C PHE A 266 16.13 -0.19 18.22
N SER A 267 14.85 -0.25 18.52
CA SER A 267 14.03 -1.39 18.14
C SER A 267 13.70 -1.36 16.65
N PHE A 268 13.43 -2.51 16.04
CA PHE A 268 12.95 -2.57 14.65
C PHE A 268 11.68 -1.71 14.44
N PHE A 269 10.82 -1.63 15.45
CA PHE A 269 9.65 -0.76 15.45
C PHE A 269 10.02 0.74 15.40
N GLU A 270 11.02 1.17 16.18
CA GLU A 270 11.46 2.58 16.22
C GLU A 270 12.06 3.05 14.88
N ILE A 271 12.73 2.16 14.15
CA ILE A 271 13.26 2.48 12.81
C ILE A 271 12.22 2.35 11.68
N ALA A 272 11.05 1.76 11.95
CA ALA A 272 10.04 1.46 10.94
C ALA A 272 9.55 2.70 10.16
N PRO A 273 9.29 3.87 10.78
CA PRO A 273 8.92 5.09 10.07
C PRO A 273 10.00 5.57 9.10
N LEU A 274 11.28 5.45 9.48
CA LEU A 274 12.41 5.83 8.64
C LEU A 274 12.52 4.90 7.42
N ILE A 275 12.44 3.58 7.63
CA ILE A 275 12.44 2.62 6.52
C ILE A 275 11.25 2.86 5.58
N ARG A 276 10.06 3.17 6.10
CA ARG A 276 8.86 3.45 5.29
C ARG A 276 9.10 4.67 4.37
N SER A 277 9.71 5.74 4.90
CA SER A 277 10.06 6.92 4.10
C SER A 277 11.20 6.66 3.11
N LEU A 278 12.24 5.91 3.51
CA LEU A 278 13.31 5.49 2.61
C LEU A 278 12.80 4.63 1.44
N ARG A 279 11.87 3.70 1.69
CA ARG A 279 11.24 2.90 0.63
C ARG A 279 10.46 3.78 -0.34
N ALA A 280 9.70 4.75 0.16
CA ALA A 280 8.96 5.68 -0.69
C ALA A 280 9.90 6.58 -1.53
N LEU A 281 11.01 7.04 -0.97
CA LEU A 281 11.98 7.89 -1.66
C LEU A 281 12.84 7.10 -2.65
N LEU A 282 13.31 5.91 -2.30
CA LEU A 282 14.25 5.15 -3.12
C LEU A 282 13.57 4.22 -4.12
N LEU A 283 12.56 3.44 -3.70
CA LEU A 283 11.96 2.42 -4.57
C LEU A 283 10.91 2.99 -5.54
N ARG A 284 10.34 4.18 -5.23
CA ARG A 284 9.33 4.83 -6.08
C ARG A 284 9.89 6.01 -6.89
N SER A 285 11.20 6.12 -7.01
CA SER A 285 11.89 7.18 -7.75
C SER A 285 12.65 6.61 -8.93
N ARG A 286 12.76 7.41 -9.99
CA ARG A 286 13.49 7.00 -11.19
C ARG A 286 14.97 7.42 -11.09
N PRO A 287 15.88 6.70 -11.76
CA PRO A 287 17.26 7.16 -11.89
C PRO A 287 17.35 8.56 -12.51
N LEU A 288 18.30 9.33 -12.00
CA LEU A 288 18.64 10.65 -12.50
C LEU A 288 19.24 10.54 -13.91
N ARG A 289 18.91 11.49 -14.77
CA ARG A 289 19.47 11.65 -16.11
C ARG A 289 20.19 12.99 -16.23
N PRO A 290 21.14 13.14 -17.17
CA PRO A 290 21.77 14.43 -17.47
C PRO A 290 20.76 15.56 -17.73
N THR A 291 19.65 15.25 -18.41
CA THR A 291 18.57 16.21 -18.72
C THR A 291 17.83 16.73 -17.49
N ASP A 292 17.87 16.02 -16.37
CA ASP A 292 17.24 16.46 -15.12
C ASP A 292 17.98 17.66 -14.51
N MET A 293 19.25 17.84 -14.88
CA MET A 293 20.09 18.97 -14.47
C MET A 293 20.24 20.01 -15.59
N MET A 294 19.22 20.12 -16.46
CA MET A 294 19.13 21.08 -17.57
C MET A 294 17.78 21.77 -17.57
N LEU A 295 17.72 22.98 -18.13
CA LEU A 295 16.45 23.67 -18.36
C LEU A 295 15.51 22.80 -19.22
N PRO A 296 14.19 22.80 -18.96
CA PRO A 296 13.24 21.99 -19.73
C PRO A 296 13.32 22.21 -21.25
N THR A 297 13.53 23.46 -21.69
CA THR A 297 13.72 23.83 -23.10
C THR A 297 15.04 23.37 -23.71
N GLU A 298 16.07 23.11 -22.89
CA GLU A 298 17.37 22.60 -23.33
C GLU A 298 17.45 21.07 -23.28
N ALA A 299 16.53 20.42 -22.55
CA ALA A 299 16.46 18.98 -22.41
C ALA A 299 15.99 18.33 -23.73
N SER A 300 16.95 17.94 -24.57
CA SER A 300 16.70 17.23 -25.83
C SER A 300 17.11 15.74 -25.74
N ILE A 301 16.68 14.96 -26.74
CA ILE A 301 17.14 13.55 -26.90
C ILE A 301 18.66 13.51 -27.06
N GLU A 302 19.25 14.49 -27.76
CA GLU A 302 20.70 14.60 -27.95
C GLU A 302 21.43 14.93 -26.65
N ALA A 303 20.77 15.63 -25.72
CA ALA A 303 21.31 15.99 -24.41
C ALA A 303 21.09 14.91 -23.33
N SER A 304 20.43 13.80 -23.65
CA SER A 304 20.12 12.73 -22.69
C SER A 304 21.35 11.98 -22.17
N GLY A 305 22.51 12.18 -22.80
CA GLY A 305 23.80 11.59 -22.43
C GLY A 305 23.79 10.06 -22.46
N VAL A 306 24.91 9.45 -22.08
CA VAL A 306 25.04 7.99 -22.06
C VAL A 306 24.97 7.50 -20.61
N MET A 307 23.93 6.74 -20.31
CA MET A 307 23.80 6.04 -19.03
C MET A 307 24.69 4.79 -19.03
N GLN A 308 25.42 4.59 -17.94
CA GLN A 308 26.39 3.51 -17.77
C GLN A 308 26.07 2.69 -16.53
N LEU A 309 26.04 1.38 -16.71
CA LEU A 309 25.91 0.40 -15.65
C LEU A 309 26.91 -0.73 -15.91
N GLU A 310 27.73 -1.07 -14.93
CA GLU A 310 28.72 -2.13 -15.09
C GLU A 310 28.05 -3.51 -15.15
N LYS A 311 28.39 -4.32 -16.16
CA LYS A 311 27.88 -5.69 -16.31
C LYS A 311 28.17 -6.57 -15.09
N SER A 312 29.29 -6.33 -14.39
CA SER A 312 29.71 -7.02 -13.17
C SER A 312 28.63 -6.98 -12.06
N ARG A 313 27.84 -5.91 -11.98
CA ARG A 313 26.75 -5.71 -11.00
C ARG A 313 25.58 -6.67 -11.17
N VAL A 314 25.50 -7.40 -12.28
CA VAL A 314 24.41 -8.34 -12.59
C VAL A 314 24.94 -9.71 -13.00
N ALA A 315 26.08 -9.77 -13.71
CA ALA A 315 26.64 -11.03 -14.20
C ALA A 315 27.00 -12.04 -13.10
N PHE A 316 27.32 -11.56 -11.89
CA PHE A 316 27.58 -12.45 -10.76
C PHE A 316 26.35 -13.30 -10.37
N LEU A 317 25.13 -12.83 -10.66
CA LEU A 317 23.88 -13.53 -10.29
C LEU A 317 23.79 -14.91 -10.95
N GLU A 318 24.10 -15.01 -12.25
CA GLU A 318 24.14 -16.31 -12.95
C GLU A 318 25.15 -17.24 -12.27
N THR A 319 26.37 -16.73 -12.04
CA THR A 319 27.48 -17.51 -11.52
C THR A 319 27.21 -18.01 -10.10
N ASP A 320 26.76 -17.13 -9.21
CA ASP A 320 26.51 -17.44 -7.80
C ASP A 320 25.31 -18.38 -7.64
N LEU A 321 24.19 -18.12 -8.33
CA LEU A 321 23.01 -19.00 -8.27
C LEU A 321 23.31 -20.40 -8.81
N LYS A 322 24.06 -20.48 -9.91
CA LYS A 322 24.49 -21.77 -10.48
C LYS A 322 25.46 -22.49 -9.56
N ALA A 323 26.38 -21.77 -8.91
CA ALA A 323 27.28 -22.34 -7.92
C ALA A 323 26.52 -22.90 -6.71
N ILE A 324 25.54 -22.17 -6.17
CA ILE A 324 24.69 -22.65 -5.06
C ILE A 324 23.91 -23.91 -5.47
N ASN A 325 23.31 -23.90 -6.67
CA ASN A 325 22.59 -25.07 -7.17
C ASN A 325 23.51 -26.30 -7.25
N ASN A 326 24.68 -26.17 -7.88
CA ASN A 326 25.57 -27.29 -8.14
C ASN A 326 26.30 -27.79 -6.88
N ALA A 327 26.71 -26.87 -6.00
CA ALA A 327 27.53 -27.22 -4.83
C ALA A 327 26.70 -27.67 -3.62
N LYS A 328 25.44 -27.23 -3.48
CA LYS A 328 24.61 -27.52 -2.31
C LYS A 328 23.31 -28.24 -2.67
N LEU A 329 22.52 -27.68 -3.58
CA LEU A 329 21.15 -28.18 -3.85
C LEU A 329 21.12 -29.52 -4.60
N GLN A 330 21.93 -29.68 -5.66
CA GLN A 330 22.01 -30.93 -6.42
C GLN A 330 22.56 -32.11 -5.60
N PRO A 331 23.60 -31.93 -4.76
CA PRO A 331 24.02 -32.97 -3.81
C PRO A 331 22.91 -33.37 -2.83
N LEU A 332 22.18 -32.39 -2.26
CA LEU A 332 21.05 -32.69 -1.37
C LEU A 332 19.95 -33.47 -2.10
N LEU A 333 19.60 -33.08 -3.33
CA LEU A 333 18.64 -33.81 -4.16
C LEU A 333 19.08 -35.24 -4.46
N THR A 334 20.37 -35.45 -4.73
CA THR A 334 20.92 -36.79 -4.96
C THR A 334 20.77 -37.66 -3.71
N GLN A 335 21.10 -37.12 -2.53
CA GLN A 335 20.91 -37.82 -1.26
C GLN A 335 19.45 -38.16 -0.99
N LEU A 336 18.54 -37.20 -1.21
CA LEU A 336 17.10 -37.40 -0.98
C LEU A 336 16.47 -38.36 -1.99
N THR A 337 16.89 -38.33 -3.27
CA THR A 337 16.43 -39.27 -4.29
C THR A 337 16.77 -40.72 -3.92
N ASN A 338 17.96 -40.96 -3.34
CA ASN A 338 18.38 -42.30 -2.92
C ASN A 338 17.56 -42.86 -1.76
N VAL A 339 16.96 -42.00 -0.92
CA VAL A 339 16.14 -42.44 0.23
C VAL A 339 14.64 -42.45 -0.09
N PHE A 340 14.21 -41.89 -1.22
CA PHE A 340 12.84 -41.96 -1.74
C PHE A 340 12.76 -42.71 -3.10
N PRO A 341 13.12 -44.01 -3.16
CA PRO A 341 12.94 -44.81 -4.37
C PRO A 341 11.47 -45.12 -4.65
N ALA A 342 11.18 -45.63 -5.86
CA ALA A 342 9.82 -45.96 -6.30
C ALA A 342 9.11 -47.02 -5.42
N GLU A 343 9.88 -47.86 -4.72
CA GLU A 343 9.37 -48.90 -3.81
C GLU A 343 8.87 -48.34 -2.47
N GLY A 344 9.23 -47.10 -2.12
CA GLY A 344 8.87 -46.43 -0.87
C GLY A 344 10.07 -45.88 -0.10
N PRO A 345 9.82 -45.04 0.94
CA PRO A 345 10.89 -44.36 1.67
C PRO A 345 11.74 -45.29 2.53
N ILE A 346 13.07 -45.16 2.42
CA ILE A 346 14.04 -45.88 3.26
C ILE A 346 14.12 -45.21 4.63
N THR A 347 13.16 -45.52 5.50
CA THR A 347 12.92 -44.81 6.76
C THR A 347 14.14 -44.79 7.69
N GLU A 348 14.88 -45.90 7.83
CA GLU A 348 16.05 -45.97 8.73
C GLU A 348 17.15 -44.96 8.34
N THR A 349 17.48 -44.88 7.05
CA THR A 349 18.46 -43.92 6.52
C THR A 349 17.98 -42.48 6.67
N ILE A 350 16.68 -42.23 6.50
CA ILE A 350 16.07 -40.92 6.70
C ILE A 350 16.22 -40.47 8.16
N LEU A 351 15.84 -41.34 9.11
CA LEU A 351 15.94 -41.04 10.54
C LEU A 351 17.38 -40.72 10.95
N ALA A 352 18.37 -41.44 10.41
CA ALA A 352 19.79 -41.22 10.72
C ALA A 352 20.33 -39.88 10.21
N ASN A 353 19.80 -39.36 9.10
CA ASN A 353 20.34 -38.19 8.41
C ASN A 353 19.43 -36.95 8.45
N ILE A 354 18.26 -37.02 9.10
CA ILE A 354 17.27 -35.93 9.08
C ILE A 354 17.83 -34.58 9.52
N ASP A 355 18.65 -34.54 10.58
CA ASP A 355 19.24 -33.28 11.08
C ASP A 355 20.14 -32.64 10.00
N ASN A 356 20.91 -33.45 9.24
CA ASN A 356 21.74 -32.96 8.16
C ASN A 356 20.90 -32.43 6.98
N TYR A 357 19.79 -33.09 6.65
CA TYR A 357 18.86 -32.62 5.61
C TYR A 357 18.22 -31.28 5.99
N ILE A 358 17.78 -31.14 7.25
CA ILE A 358 17.23 -29.88 7.78
C ILE A 358 18.28 -28.78 7.72
N GLU A 359 19.49 -29.03 8.23
CA GLU A 359 20.56 -28.03 8.30
C GLU A 359 21.01 -27.56 6.92
N THR A 360 21.20 -28.50 5.99
CA THR A 360 21.57 -28.18 4.61
C THR A 360 20.47 -27.39 3.91
N MET A 361 19.20 -27.78 4.08
CA MET A 361 18.08 -27.07 3.47
C MET A 361 17.91 -25.66 4.03
N ILE A 362 18.03 -25.49 5.35
CA ILE A 362 18.00 -24.18 6.01
C ILE A 362 19.13 -23.29 5.49
N ASP A 363 20.36 -23.81 5.36
CA ASP A 363 21.50 -23.04 4.84
C ASP A 363 21.29 -22.59 3.38
N ILE A 364 20.75 -23.48 2.54
CA ILE A 364 20.37 -23.15 1.15
C ILE A 364 19.31 -22.05 1.14
N CYS A 365 18.22 -22.23 1.88
CA CYS A 365 17.12 -21.26 1.96
C CYS A 365 17.58 -19.91 2.52
N LYS A 366 18.38 -19.90 3.59
CA LYS A 366 18.97 -18.69 4.19
C LYS A 366 19.82 -17.92 3.17
N THR A 367 20.65 -18.62 2.39
CA THR A 367 21.48 -18.00 1.36
C THR A 367 20.63 -17.42 0.23
N LEU A 368 19.65 -18.19 -0.26
CA LEU A 368 18.81 -17.80 -1.39
C LEU A 368 17.76 -16.74 -1.05
N SER A 369 17.34 -16.65 0.21
CA SER A 369 16.41 -15.61 0.67
C SER A 369 16.97 -14.18 0.49
N LEU A 370 18.30 -14.00 0.59
CA LEU A 370 18.95 -12.72 0.28
C LEU A 370 18.82 -12.29 -1.19
N TYR A 371 18.51 -13.22 -2.10
CA TYR A 371 18.22 -12.91 -3.49
C TYR A 371 16.74 -12.51 -3.71
N GLY A 372 15.89 -12.58 -2.67
CA GLY A 372 14.45 -12.27 -2.79
C GLY A 372 13.62 -13.38 -3.42
N LEU A 373 14.16 -14.61 -3.52
CA LEU A 373 13.47 -15.72 -4.15
C LEU A 373 12.30 -16.24 -3.29
N GLN A 374 11.17 -16.52 -3.93
CA GLN A 374 10.01 -17.11 -3.28
C GLN A 374 10.30 -18.53 -2.78
N GLN A 375 9.48 -19.02 -1.84
CA GLN A 375 9.59 -20.37 -1.24
C GLN A 375 10.90 -20.64 -0.47
N THR A 376 11.63 -19.59 -0.11
CA THR A 376 12.86 -19.66 0.70
C THR A 376 12.60 -19.53 2.20
N GLY A 377 11.35 -19.50 2.66
CA GLY A 377 11.03 -19.50 4.10
C GLY A 377 11.51 -20.79 4.78
N PHE A 378 12.28 -20.65 5.86
CA PHE A 378 13.00 -21.74 6.52
C PHE A 378 12.65 -21.92 8.01
N GLY A 379 11.93 -20.97 8.63
CA GLY A 379 11.48 -21.11 10.02
C GLY A 379 10.57 -22.32 10.24
N ILE A 380 9.79 -22.70 9.24
CA ILE A 380 8.89 -23.86 9.28
C ILE A 380 9.63 -25.19 9.55
N PHE A 381 10.89 -25.32 9.12
CA PHE A 381 11.68 -26.52 9.39
C PHE A 381 12.10 -26.61 10.86
N LEU A 382 12.42 -25.47 11.48
CA LEU A 382 12.70 -25.39 12.92
C LEU A 382 11.42 -25.66 13.74
N GLU A 383 10.29 -25.07 13.34
CA GLU A 383 8.99 -25.30 13.99
C GLU A 383 8.58 -26.77 13.93
N THR A 384 8.68 -27.39 12.75
CA THR A 384 8.32 -28.81 12.57
C THR A 384 9.26 -29.72 13.37
N LYS A 385 10.57 -29.44 13.35
CA LYS A 385 11.55 -30.15 14.20
C LYS A 385 11.19 -30.05 15.68
N GLY A 386 10.84 -28.84 16.16
CA GLY A 386 10.40 -28.60 17.52
C GLY A 386 9.12 -29.36 17.88
N GLY A 387 8.15 -29.42 16.97
CA GLY A 387 6.92 -30.18 17.15
C GLY A 387 7.17 -31.69 17.33
N ILE A 388 8.03 -32.29 16.49
CA ILE A 388 8.38 -33.71 16.62
C ILE A 388 9.12 -33.97 17.94
N TYR A 389 10.04 -33.08 18.30
CA TYR A 389 10.78 -33.15 19.57
C TYR A 389 9.85 -33.08 20.79
N LYS A 390 8.88 -32.16 20.77
CA LYS A 390 7.86 -32.01 21.81
C LYS A 390 7.04 -33.30 21.98
N ASN A 391 6.61 -33.91 20.89
CA ASN A 391 5.82 -35.15 20.93
C ASN A 391 6.61 -36.30 21.58
N LEU A 392 7.91 -36.42 21.28
CA LEU A 392 8.79 -37.41 21.94
C LEU A 392 8.90 -37.19 23.45
N ARG A 393 9.10 -35.94 23.89
CA ARG A 393 9.16 -35.62 25.32
C ARG A 393 7.83 -35.86 26.02
N GLN A 394 6.72 -35.52 25.36
CA GLN A 394 5.39 -35.75 25.89
C GLN A 394 5.12 -37.24 26.11
N LEU A 395 5.51 -38.12 25.18
CA LEU A 395 5.40 -39.57 25.38
C LEU A 395 6.17 -40.05 26.62
N SER A 396 7.38 -39.54 26.83
CA SER A 396 8.18 -39.86 28.02
C SER A 396 7.50 -39.41 29.32
N GLU A 397 6.93 -38.20 29.34
CA GLU A 397 6.20 -37.67 30.49
C GLU A 397 4.89 -38.43 30.76
N GLU A 398 4.17 -38.84 29.72
CA GLU A 398 2.96 -39.66 29.87
C GLU A 398 3.26 -41.04 30.49
N ILE A 399 4.33 -41.70 30.03
CA ILE A 399 4.80 -42.98 30.62
C ILE A 399 5.19 -42.77 32.09
N LYS A 400 6.01 -41.75 32.37
CA LYS A 400 6.43 -41.41 33.75
C LYS A 400 5.23 -41.14 34.65
N LYS A 401 4.25 -40.35 34.20
CA LYS A 401 3.04 -40.03 34.97
C LYS A 401 2.22 -41.27 35.27
N ARG A 402 2.03 -42.16 34.28
CA ARG A 402 1.35 -43.44 34.45
C ARG A 402 2.08 -44.32 35.47
N TRP A 403 3.39 -44.43 35.35
CA TRP A 403 4.22 -45.25 36.23
C TRP A 403 4.33 -44.69 37.66
N GLN A 404 4.28 -43.37 37.83
CA GLN A 404 4.17 -42.75 39.15
C GLN A 404 2.86 -43.17 39.84
N GLY A 405 1.72 -43.15 39.13
CA GLY A 405 0.45 -43.62 39.68
C GLY A 405 0.51 -45.08 40.15
N ARG A 406 1.12 -45.97 39.35
CA ARG A 406 1.34 -47.38 39.72
C ARG A 406 2.24 -47.52 40.95
N LEU A 407 3.28 -46.69 41.07
CA LEU A 407 4.18 -46.67 42.23
C LEU A 407 3.48 -46.19 43.50
N ASP A 408 2.59 -45.20 43.39
CA ASP A 408 1.82 -44.68 44.52
C ASP A 408 0.85 -45.76 45.04
N GLU A 409 0.18 -46.49 44.14
CA GLU A 409 -0.66 -47.65 44.49
C GLU A 409 0.16 -48.79 45.13
N TYR A 410 1.33 -49.09 44.59
CA TYR A 410 2.26 -50.06 45.18
C TYR A 410 2.64 -49.68 46.62
N ASN A 411 3.04 -48.42 46.84
CA ASN A 411 3.45 -47.94 48.16
C ASN A 411 2.30 -48.02 49.18
N ALA A 412 1.07 -47.73 48.74
CA ALA A 412 -0.12 -47.87 49.58
C ALA A 412 -0.38 -49.33 50.00
N LEU A 413 -0.21 -50.29 49.07
CA LEU A 413 -0.36 -51.72 49.36
C LEU A 413 0.69 -52.25 50.33
N ILE A 414 1.96 -51.85 50.16
CA ILE A 414 3.07 -52.28 51.04
C ILE A 414 2.95 -51.69 52.45
N THR A 415 2.43 -50.46 52.58
CA THR A 415 2.22 -49.82 53.89
C THR A 415 1.18 -50.57 54.75
N HIS A 416 0.22 -51.25 54.11
CA HIS A 416 -0.87 -51.96 54.76
C HIS A 416 -0.82 -53.49 54.55
N LEU A 417 0.35 -54.09 54.75
CA LEU A 417 0.53 -55.54 54.63
C LEU A 417 -0.27 -56.32 55.71
N PRO A 418 -1.12 -57.29 55.32
CA PRO A 418 -1.83 -58.15 56.26
C PRO A 418 -0.89 -59.02 57.10
N LEU A 419 -1.33 -59.36 58.32
CA LEU A 419 -0.61 -60.27 59.23
C LEU A 419 -0.80 -61.75 58.87
N GLU A 420 -1.89 -62.09 58.17
CA GLU A 420 -2.14 -63.47 57.73
C GLU A 420 -1.32 -63.80 56.48
N ASP A 421 -0.54 -64.88 56.54
CA ASP A 421 0.41 -65.29 55.50
C ASP A 421 -0.23 -65.43 54.11
N ARG A 422 -1.45 -65.99 54.03
CA ARG A 422 -2.15 -66.19 52.77
C ARG A 422 -2.60 -64.88 52.13
N GLU A 423 -3.14 -63.96 52.94
CA GLU A 423 -3.55 -62.64 52.47
C GLU A 423 -2.33 -61.78 52.14
N ARG A 424 -1.26 -61.89 52.92
CA ARG A 424 0.00 -61.19 52.69
C ARG A 424 0.63 -61.54 51.34
N ILE A 425 0.67 -62.83 50.99
CA ILE A 425 1.14 -63.27 49.66
C ILE A 425 0.25 -62.69 48.55
N SER A 426 -1.07 -62.65 48.74
CA SER A 426 -1.99 -62.10 47.73
C SER A 426 -1.79 -60.58 47.49
N VAL A 427 -1.50 -59.82 48.56
CA VAL A 427 -1.21 -58.38 48.47
C VAL A 427 0.16 -58.15 47.81
N LEU A 428 1.15 -58.98 48.12
CA LEU A 428 2.47 -58.91 47.46
C LEU A 428 2.40 -59.21 45.96
N LEU A 429 1.59 -60.19 45.54
CA LEU A 429 1.35 -60.49 44.13
C LEU A 429 0.60 -59.35 43.40
N LYS A 430 -0.38 -58.72 44.06
CA LYS A 430 -1.05 -57.52 43.50
C LYS A 430 -0.07 -56.36 43.36
N ALA A 431 0.78 -56.14 44.36
CA ALA A 431 1.80 -55.11 44.32
C ALA A 431 2.82 -55.38 43.21
N GLU A 432 3.25 -56.63 43.03
CA GLU A 432 4.14 -57.06 41.93
C GLU A 432 3.56 -56.71 40.55
N GLN A 433 2.28 -57.01 40.31
CA GLN A 433 1.62 -56.75 39.02
C GLN A 433 1.60 -55.27 38.63
N LEU A 434 1.69 -54.34 39.59
CA LEU A 434 1.76 -52.91 39.30
C LEU A 434 3.14 -52.48 38.78
N ILE A 435 4.19 -53.20 39.17
CA ILE A 435 5.58 -52.84 38.89
C ILE A 435 6.26 -53.79 37.90
N SER A 436 5.70 -54.96 37.56
CA SER A 436 6.27 -55.87 36.57
C SER A 436 5.19 -56.66 35.82
N THR A 437 5.48 -56.99 34.56
CA THR A 437 4.70 -57.91 33.72
C THR A 437 5.16 -59.37 33.85
N SER A 438 6.34 -59.60 34.41
CA SER A 438 6.87 -60.93 34.68
C SER A 438 6.31 -61.47 35.99
N SER A 439 5.77 -62.69 36.00
CA SER A 439 5.24 -63.33 37.21
C SER A 439 6.33 -63.96 38.07
N LEU A 440 6.23 -63.83 39.38
CA LEU A 440 7.04 -64.59 40.35
C LEU A 440 6.71 -66.10 40.31
N ASP A 441 7.74 -66.93 40.29
CA ASP A 441 7.62 -68.35 40.65
C ASP A 441 7.57 -68.48 42.17
N LEU A 442 6.52 -69.13 42.67
CA LEU A 442 6.22 -69.31 44.09
C LEU A 442 6.75 -70.63 44.66
N ALA A 443 7.26 -71.54 43.80
CA ALA A 443 7.74 -72.85 44.23
C ALA A 443 8.92 -72.72 45.20
N ASP A 444 8.81 -73.38 46.36
CA ASP A 444 9.86 -73.51 47.39
C ASP A 444 10.39 -72.19 48.01
N LYS A 445 9.64 -71.08 47.91
CA LYS A 445 10.03 -69.77 48.49
C LYS A 445 9.31 -69.43 49.80
N THR A 446 10.05 -68.84 50.73
CA THR A 446 9.52 -68.23 51.95
C THR A 446 8.94 -66.84 51.69
N ILE A 447 8.04 -66.37 52.57
CA ILE A 447 7.44 -65.02 52.46
C ILE A 447 8.51 -63.91 52.45
N ALA A 448 9.59 -64.09 53.22
CA ALA A 448 10.72 -63.16 53.24
C ALA A 448 11.46 -63.11 51.89
N GLN A 449 11.63 -64.25 51.21
CA GLN A 449 12.22 -64.31 49.87
C GLN A 449 11.30 -63.69 48.82
N ILE A 450 9.98 -63.94 48.89
CA ILE A 450 8.99 -63.31 48.00
C ILE A 450 9.03 -61.78 48.16
N GLN A 451 9.04 -61.29 49.40
CA GLN A 451 9.12 -59.85 49.67
C GLN A 451 10.43 -59.24 49.14
N ALA A 452 11.57 -59.92 49.32
CA ALA A 452 12.86 -59.47 48.79
C ALA A 452 12.90 -59.42 47.25
N GLU A 453 12.28 -60.39 46.56
CA GLU A 453 12.20 -60.38 45.09
C GLU A 453 11.27 -59.28 44.56
N VAL A 454 10.13 -59.03 45.23
CA VAL A 454 9.25 -57.89 44.90
C VAL A 454 9.99 -56.56 45.07
N GLU A 455 10.79 -56.42 46.13
CA GLU A 455 11.59 -55.22 46.39
C GLU A 455 12.71 -55.03 45.35
N ALA A 456 13.33 -56.13 44.88
CA ALA A 456 14.31 -56.10 43.79
C ALA A 456 13.68 -55.65 42.46
N LYS A 457 12.49 -56.16 42.10
CA LYS A 457 11.73 -55.70 40.92
C LYS A 457 11.35 -54.22 41.04
N LYS A 458 10.99 -53.76 42.25
CA LYS A 458 10.67 -52.36 42.52
C LYS A 458 11.88 -51.44 42.31
N ALA A 459 13.06 -51.85 42.75
CA ALA A 459 14.30 -51.11 42.50
C ALA A 459 14.61 -50.97 40.99
N GLN A 460 14.36 -52.02 40.21
CA GLN A 460 14.49 -51.97 38.74
C GLN A 460 13.45 -51.04 38.10
N PHE A 461 12.20 -51.10 38.54
CA PHE A 461 11.12 -50.20 38.09
C PHE A 461 11.44 -48.74 38.39
N ASP A 462 11.88 -48.43 39.62
CA ASP A 462 12.29 -47.08 40.03
C ASP A 462 13.47 -46.56 39.20
N THR A 463 14.45 -47.43 38.93
CA THR A 463 15.58 -47.10 38.05
C THR A 463 15.09 -46.75 36.64
N LYS A 464 14.22 -47.57 36.06
CA LYS A 464 13.72 -47.34 34.70
C LYS A 464 12.85 -46.09 34.60
N ARG A 465 11.97 -45.85 35.58
CA ARG A 465 11.16 -44.63 35.69
C ARG A 465 12.03 -43.38 35.76
N SER A 466 13.11 -43.44 36.54
CA SER A 466 14.08 -42.34 36.67
C SER A 466 14.79 -42.05 35.34
N LEU A 467 15.03 -43.06 34.51
CA LEU A 467 15.58 -42.87 33.16
C LEU A 467 14.61 -42.12 32.22
N PHE A 468 13.30 -42.44 32.25
CA PHE A 468 12.28 -41.68 31.52
C PHE A 468 12.14 -40.24 32.04
N GLU A 469 12.29 -40.02 33.35
CA GLU A 469 12.36 -38.67 33.90
C GLU A 469 13.61 -37.93 33.41
N GLY A 470 14.78 -38.58 33.38
CA GLY A 470 16.01 -38.00 32.83
C GLY A 470 15.85 -37.60 31.36
N PHE A 471 15.20 -38.44 30.55
CA PHE A 471 14.93 -38.15 29.14
C PHE A 471 14.06 -36.91 28.92
N SER A 472 13.03 -36.72 29.75
CA SER A 472 12.17 -35.54 29.68
C SER A 472 12.93 -34.21 29.86
N LYS A 473 14.11 -34.26 30.49
CA LYS A 473 15.00 -33.14 30.79
C LYS A 473 16.24 -33.10 29.89
N THR A 474 16.24 -33.83 28.76
CA THR A 474 17.38 -33.89 27.86
C THR A 474 17.77 -32.50 27.32
N THR A 475 19.08 -32.27 27.21
CA THR A 475 19.67 -31.05 26.63
C THR A 475 20.12 -31.25 25.19
N LYS A 476 19.99 -32.48 24.65
CA LYS A 476 20.35 -32.79 23.26
C LYS A 476 19.36 -32.13 22.30
N THR A 477 19.86 -31.51 21.24
CA THR A 477 19.08 -30.74 20.26
C THR A 477 18.91 -31.42 18.91
N LYS A 478 19.69 -32.47 18.63
CA LYS A 478 19.61 -33.26 17.40
C LYS A 478 18.49 -34.29 17.51
N LEU A 479 17.61 -34.33 16.51
CA LEU A 479 16.43 -35.19 16.51
C LEU A 479 16.81 -36.67 16.47
N TYR A 480 17.81 -37.03 15.66
CA TYR A 480 18.29 -38.41 15.58
C TYR A 480 18.83 -38.91 16.92
N GLN A 481 19.61 -38.09 17.63
CA GLN A 481 20.17 -38.49 18.93
C GLN A 481 19.07 -38.73 19.95
N VAL A 482 18.07 -37.85 20.01
CA VAL A 482 16.95 -37.99 20.94
C VAL A 482 16.06 -39.18 20.60
N LEU A 483 15.82 -39.45 19.31
CA LEU A 483 15.14 -40.67 18.86
C LEU A 483 15.89 -41.94 19.27
N ASN A 484 17.21 -41.96 19.06
CA ASN A 484 18.04 -43.12 19.40
C ASN A 484 18.12 -43.35 20.91
N ASP A 485 18.24 -42.28 21.70
CA ASP A 485 18.19 -42.36 23.16
C ASP A 485 16.84 -42.92 23.62
N PHE A 486 15.71 -42.43 23.07
CA PHE A 486 14.38 -42.92 23.42
C PHE A 486 14.19 -44.39 23.03
N ASN A 487 14.65 -44.79 21.84
CA ASN A 487 14.62 -46.19 21.43
C ASN A 487 15.44 -47.07 22.39
N THR A 488 16.63 -46.60 22.78
CA THR A 488 17.47 -47.29 23.79
C THR A 488 16.75 -47.42 25.14
N LEU A 489 15.91 -46.45 25.52
CA LEU A 489 15.06 -46.57 26.71
C LEU A 489 13.97 -47.63 26.56
N LEU A 490 13.48 -47.93 25.35
CA LEU A 490 12.48 -48.97 25.15
C LEU A 490 13.09 -50.37 25.13
N ILE A 491 14.19 -50.57 24.40
CA ILE A 491 14.76 -51.91 24.09
C ILE A 491 16.06 -52.25 24.84
N GLY A 492 16.70 -51.27 25.50
CA GLY A 492 17.98 -51.44 26.18
C GLY A 492 17.87 -52.24 27.49
N PRO A 493 18.85 -52.11 28.39
CA PRO A 493 18.83 -52.75 29.71
C PRO A 493 17.52 -52.40 30.44
N LEU A 494 16.91 -53.41 31.06
CA LEU A 494 15.55 -53.33 31.63
C LEU A 494 14.52 -52.91 30.56
N PRO A 495 14.16 -53.80 29.60
CA PRO A 495 13.18 -53.51 28.56
C PRO A 495 11.88 -52.92 29.12
N TYR A 496 11.30 -51.96 28.41
CA TYR A 496 10.02 -51.35 28.81
C TYR A 496 8.91 -52.40 28.99
N THR A 497 8.92 -53.47 28.19
CA THR A 497 7.95 -54.57 28.23
C THR A 497 7.95 -55.36 29.53
N ASP A 498 9.03 -55.28 30.33
CA ASP A 498 9.15 -55.97 31.63
C ASP A 498 8.30 -55.29 32.72
N PHE A 499 7.86 -54.06 32.45
CA PHE A 499 7.15 -53.19 33.40
C PHE A 499 5.77 -52.76 32.89
N ASP A 500 5.55 -52.75 31.57
CA ASP A 500 4.31 -52.29 30.97
C ASP A 500 3.96 -53.02 29.68
N SER A 501 2.74 -53.55 29.61
CA SER A 501 2.22 -54.26 28.43
C SER A 501 1.58 -53.34 27.40
N GLN A 502 1.35 -52.07 27.72
CA GLN A 502 0.80 -51.11 26.77
C GLN A 502 1.86 -50.75 25.72
N PRO A 503 1.66 -51.04 24.41
CA PRO A 503 2.68 -50.76 23.40
C PRO A 503 2.92 -49.26 23.24
N VAL A 504 4.19 -48.87 23.15
CA VAL A 504 4.60 -47.50 22.77
C VAL A 504 4.84 -47.49 21.27
N LEU A 505 3.97 -46.84 20.52
CA LEU A 505 4.04 -46.79 19.06
C LEU A 505 4.89 -45.58 18.62
N LEU A 506 6.12 -45.84 18.19
CA LEU A 506 6.97 -44.83 17.53
C LEU A 506 6.62 -44.61 16.06
N THR A 507 5.65 -45.37 15.53
CA THR A 507 5.26 -45.33 14.11
C THR A 507 4.87 -43.93 13.65
N ASP A 508 4.16 -43.17 14.49
CA ASP A 508 3.67 -41.85 14.10
C ASP A 508 4.77 -40.79 14.15
N ILE A 509 5.74 -40.94 15.04
CA ILE A 509 6.93 -40.10 15.07
C ILE A 509 7.83 -40.40 13.88
N HIS A 510 8.10 -41.68 13.58
CA HIS A 510 8.87 -42.05 12.40
C HIS A 510 8.20 -41.54 11.11
N LYS A 511 6.87 -41.67 11.00
CA LYS A 511 6.12 -41.08 9.88
C LYS A 511 6.28 -39.56 9.82
N ALA A 512 6.19 -38.86 10.94
CA ALA A 512 6.36 -37.40 10.98
C ALA A 512 7.76 -36.98 10.48
N VAL A 513 8.81 -37.72 10.86
CA VAL A 513 10.16 -37.47 10.35
C VAL A 513 10.28 -37.76 8.85
N THR A 514 9.70 -38.86 8.39
CA THR A 514 9.66 -39.20 6.96
C THR A 514 8.90 -38.15 6.15
N ILE A 515 7.79 -37.62 6.67
CA ILE A 515 7.03 -36.52 6.04
C ILE A 515 7.88 -35.26 5.97
N LEU A 516 8.59 -34.90 7.05
CA LEU A 516 9.49 -33.74 7.03
C LEU A 516 10.60 -33.90 5.97
N ALA A 517 11.20 -35.09 5.84
CA ALA A 517 12.18 -35.35 4.78
C ALA A 517 11.56 -35.28 3.38
N GLN A 518 10.32 -35.75 3.22
CA GLN A 518 9.57 -35.67 1.96
C GLN A 518 9.25 -34.21 1.58
N ASP A 519 8.87 -33.39 2.56
CA ASP A 519 8.62 -31.96 2.36
C ASP A 519 9.90 -31.22 1.96
N ILE A 520 11.04 -31.54 2.59
CA ILE A 520 12.36 -31.03 2.19
C ILE A 520 12.66 -31.44 0.75
N TYR A 521 12.44 -32.70 0.40
CA TYR A 521 12.70 -33.22 -0.95
C TYR A 521 11.86 -32.51 -2.02
N THR A 522 10.55 -32.41 -1.81
CA THR A 522 9.65 -31.72 -2.74
C THR A 522 10.02 -30.24 -2.89
N ARG A 523 10.37 -29.56 -1.79
CA ARG A 523 10.81 -28.15 -1.86
C ARG A 523 12.15 -28.01 -2.59
N ALA A 524 13.11 -28.90 -2.32
CA ALA A 524 14.40 -28.90 -3.01
C ALA A 524 14.24 -29.10 -4.54
N GLN A 525 13.31 -29.96 -4.97
CA GLN A 525 13.01 -30.17 -6.38
C GLN A 525 12.41 -28.91 -7.03
N GLN A 526 11.43 -28.29 -6.37
CA GLN A 526 10.80 -27.06 -6.84
C GLN A 526 11.82 -25.92 -6.96
N LEU A 527 12.67 -25.77 -5.94
CA LEU A 527 13.72 -24.77 -5.91
C LEU A 527 14.77 -24.98 -7.00
N ALA A 528 15.21 -26.22 -7.23
CA ALA A 528 16.19 -26.53 -8.28
C ALA A 528 15.64 -26.23 -9.68
N ASN A 529 14.37 -26.60 -9.92
CA ASN A 529 13.69 -26.29 -11.18
C ASN A 529 13.53 -24.78 -11.39
N ASN A 530 13.24 -24.02 -10.34
CA ASN A 530 13.13 -22.56 -10.40
C ASN A 530 14.50 -21.92 -10.66
N LEU A 531 15.53 -22.32 -9.90
CA LEU A 531 16.89 -21.81 -10.07
C LEU A 531 17.43 -22.06 -11.47
N SER A 532 17.20 -23.25 -12.05
CA SER A 532 17.61 -23.55 -13.42
C SER A 532 17.01 -22.56 -14.42
N LYS A 533 15.70 -22.34 -14.34
CA LYS A 533 15.02 -21.36 -15.20
C LYS A 533 15.54 -19.95 -14.99
N LEU A 534 15.85 -19.57 -13.75
CA LEU A 534 16.35 -18.24 -13.41
C LEU A 534 17.75 -18.00 -14.00
N PHE A 535 18.74 -18.85 -13.73
CA PHE A 535 20.09 -18.61 -14.26
C PHE A 535 20.16 -18.76 -15.78
N ASP A 536 19.35 -19.63 -16.40
CA ASP A 536 19.25 -19.71 -17.87
C ASP A 536 18.62 -18.45 -18.47
N GLY A 537 17.60 -17.88 -17.81
CA GLY A 537 16.98 -16.63 -18.21
C GLY A 537 17.90 -15.42 -18.05
N ILE A 538 18.69 -15.36 -16.98
CA ILE A 538 19.73 -14.34 -16.78
C ILE A 538 20.79 -14.47 -17.87
N LYS A 539 21.26 -15.70 -18.13
CA LYS A 539 22.24 -15.97 -19.18
C LYS A 539 21.79 -15.48 -20.54
N SER A 540 20.54 -15.77 -20.93
CA SER A 540 19.96 -15.27 -22.20
C SER A 540 20.03 -13.75 -22.29
N LYS A 541 19.65 -13.03 -21.23
CA LYS A 541 19.71 -11.56 -21.20
C LYS A 541 21.14 -11.02 -21.25
N LEU A 542 22.10 -11.71 -20.62
CA LEU A 542 23.52 -11.33 -20.65
C LEU A 542 24.15 -11.58 -22.04
N ASP A 543 23.76 -12.66 -22.71
CA ASP A 543 24.18 -12.95 -24.08
C ASP A 543 23.56 -11.93 -25.06
N GLU A 544 22.29 -11.57 -24.89
CA GLU A 544 21.62 -10.49 -25.65
C GLU A 544 22.27 -9.12 -25.40
N TYR A 545 22.70 -8.85 -24.16
CA TYR A 545 23.43 -7.62 -23.81
C TYR A 545 24.74 -7.51 -24.59
N ASP A 546 25.50 -8.60 -24.74
CA ASP A 546 26.77 -8.62 -25.46
C ASP A 546 26.62 -8.38 -26.97
N LEU A 547 25.45 -8.72 -27.53
CA LEU A 547 25.12 -8.53 -28.95
C LEU A 547 24.53 -7.14 -29.25
N GLN A 548 24.03 -6.44 -28.24
CA GLN A 548 23.31 -5.18 -28.42
C GLN A 548 24.27 -4.00 -28.57
N ALA A 549 24.05 -3.14 -29.58
CA ALA A 549 24.85 -1.92 -29.79
C ALA A 549 24.28 -0.68 -29.08
N ASP A 550 22.97 -0.67 -28.84
CA ASP A 550 22.24 0.43 -28.20
C ASP A 550 22.40 0.36 -26.67
N ARG A 551 22.99 1.42 -26.08
CA ARG A 551 23.31 1.51 -24.65
C ARG A 551 22.07 1.54 -23.76
N ASP A 552 20.98 2.14 -24.21
CA ASP A 552 19.75 2.20 -23.42
C ASP A 552 19.08 0.82 -23.34
N LYS A 553 19.14 0.06 -24.44
CA LYS A 553 18.68 -1.33 -24.45
C LYS A 553 19.59 -2.24 -23.62
N GLN A 554 20.90 -2.02 -23.64
CA GLN A 554 21.84 -2.72 -22.75
C GLN A 554 21.49 -2.48 -21.27
N LEU A 555 21.20 -1.23 -20.88
CA LEU A 555 20.79 -0.90 -19.52
C LEU A 555 19.47 -1.58 -19.14
N LEU A 556 18.50 -1.59 -20.06
CA LEU A 556 17.21 -2.27 -19.84
C LEU A 556 17.40 -3.77 -19.61
N LEU A 557 18.22 -4.45 -20.43
CA LEU A 557 18.50 -5.89 -20.27
C LEU A 557 19.14 -6.22 -18.91
N LEU A 558 20.09 -5.40 -18.44
CA LEU A 558 20.69 -5.57 -17.11
C LEU A 558 19.66 -5.33 -15.99
N THR A 559 18.80 -4.33 -16.15
CA THR A 559 17.73 -4.02 -15.19
C THR A 559 16.72 -5.16 -15.12
N ASP A 560 16.29 -5.68 -16.26
CA ASP A 560 15.34 -6.80 -16.36
C ASP A 560 15.94 -8.12 -15.86
N ALA A 561 17.27 -8.29 -15.95
CA ALA A 561 17.97 -9.43 -15.36
C ALA A 561 18.03 -9.34 -13.83
N ALA A 562 18.33 -8.17 -13.27
CA ALA A 562 18.32 -7.98 -11.82
C ALA A 562 16.91 -8.09 -11.21
N LYS A 563 15.90 -7.49 -11.85
CA LYS A 563 14.50 -7.56 -11.41
C LYS A 563 13.93 -8.98 -11.45
N ALA A 564 14.34 -9.79 -12.42
CA ALA A 564 13.94 -11.19 -12.48
C ALA A 564 14.40 -12.01 -11.26
N VAL A 565 15.46 -11.57 -10.56
CA VAL A 565 15.97 -12.22 -9.34
C VAL A 565 15.44 -11.54 -8.09
N PHE A 566 15.70 -10.23 -7.94
CA PHE A 566 15.41 -9.47 -6.72
C PHE A 566 13.96 -9.01 -6.58
N GLY A 567 13.17 -9.12 -7.65
CA GLY A 567 11.79 -8.64 -7.73
C GLY A 567 11.64 -7.32 -8.47
N GLU A 568 10.41 -6.99 -8.86
CA GLU A 568 10.08 -5.83 -9.72
C GLU A 568 10.40 -4.47 -9.08
N GLU A 569 10.36 -4.38 -7.75
CA GLU A 569 10.67 -3.16 -7.00
C GLU A 569 12.17 -2.89 -6.88
N PHE A 570 13.04 -3.85 -7.26
CA PHE A 570 14.48 -3.65 -7.18
C PHE A 570 14.94 -2.61 -8.20
N LEU A 571 15.68 -1.61 -7.73
CA LEU A 571 16.11 -0.47 -8.53
C LEU A 571 17.61 -0.50 -8.75
N LEU A 572 18.04 -0.58 -10.01
CA LEU A 572 19.43 -0.36 -10.38
C LEU A 572 19.69 1.12 -10.64
N VAL A 573 20.72 1.71 -10.03
CA VAL A 573 21.07 3.12 -10.25
C VAL A 573 22.28 3.20 -11.20
N PRO A 574 22.06 3.54 -12.48
CA PRO A 574 23.14 3.82 -13.42
C PRO A 574 23.88 5.12 -13.08
N SER A 575 25.02 5.30 -13.73
CA SER A 575 25.85 6.51 -13.66
C SER A 575 25.93 7.19 -15.02
N PHE A 576 26.25 8.48 -15.05
CA PHE A 576 26.44 9.23 -16.29
C PHE A 576 27.52 10.29 -16.12
N LEU A 577 28.10 10.72 -17.24
CA LEU A 577 29.03 11.84 -17.27
C LEU A 577 28.31 13.09 -17.77
N LEU A 578 28.53 14.21 -17.10
CA LEU A 578 28.03 15.51 -17.55
C LEU A 578 28.86 16.01 -18.74
N SER A 579 28.22 16.73 -19.66
CA SER A 579 28.96 17.45 -20.71
C SER A 579 29.81 18.56 -20.10
N GLU A 580 30.93 18.92 -20.75
CA GLU A 580 31.84 19.97 -20.23
C GLU A 580 31.11 21.31 -19.99
N LYS A 581 30.22 21.70 -20.90
CA LYS A 581 29.42 22.92 -20.76
C LYS A 581 28.52 22.86 -19.52
N GLN A 582 27.76 21.78 -19.38
CA GLN A 582 26.81 21.59 -18.29
C GLN A 582 27.51 21.44 -16.93
N GLY A 583 28.59 20.65 -16.89
CA GLY A 583 29.40 20.45 -15.68
C GLY A 583 29.97 21.77 -15.15
N ASN A 584 30.54 22.60 -16.03
CA ASN A 584 31.08 23.91 -15.66
C ASN A 584 30.01 24.88 -15.15
N GLU A 585 28.79 24.85 -15.69
CA GLU A 585 27.68 25.68 -15.19
C GLU A 585 27.21 25.22 -13.81
N LEU A 586 26.98 23.91 -13.64
CA LEU A 586 26.60 23.32 -12.35
C LEU A 586 27.65 23.54 -11.27
N ALA A 587 28.94 23.44 -11.59
CA ALA A 587 30.01 23.69 -10.62
C ALA A 587 30.02 25.14 -10.12
N LYS A 588 29.76 26.11 -11.02
CA LYS A 588 29.61 27.52 -10.62
C LYS A 588 28.40 27.74 -9.73
N ALA A 589 27.27 27.13 -10.08
CA ALA A 589 26.04 27.22 -9.30
C ALA A 589 26.18 26.55 -7.92
N TYR A 590 26.77 25.35 -7.85
CA TYR A 590 27.06 24.64 -6.60
C TYR A 590 28.01 25.42 -5.68
N THR A 591 29.04 26.05 -6.24
CA THR A 591 29.98 26.88 -5.45
C THR A 591 29.30 28.12 -4.87
N SER A 592 28.28 28.65 -5.54
CA SER A 592 27.58 29.88 -5.15
C SER A 592 26.28 29.63 -4.38
N LYS A 593 25.98 28.38 -4.00
CA LYS A 593 24.69 27.97 -3.40
C LYS A 593 24.29 28.78 -2.15
N GLU A 594 25.24 29.13 -1.28
CA GLU A 594 24.94 29.91 -0.07
C GLU A 594 24.43 31.32 -0.41
N SER A 595 24.96 31.93 -1.48
CA SER A 595 24.56 33.28 -1.89
C SER A 595 23.10 33.37 -2.35
N LEU A 596 22.52 32.25 -2.79
CA LEU A 596 21.09 32.18 -3.14
C LEU A 596 20.20 32.48 -1.92
N LEU A 597 20.69 32.13 -0.72
CA LEU A 597 19.93 32.23 0.53
C LEU A 597 20.13 33.57 1.24
N ASP A 598 21.03 34.44 0.76
CA ASP A 598 21.41 35.68 1.43
C ASP A 598 20.20 36.60 1.66
N HIS A 599 19.31 36.74 0.67
CA HIS A 599 18.12 37.59 0.81
C HIS A 599 17.21 37.12 1.95
N GLN A 600 16.96 35.82 2.01
CA GLN A 600 16.13 35.20 3.05
C GLN A 600 16.78 35.36 4.44
N LYS A 601 18.08 35.04 4.55
CA LYS A 601 18.79 35.10 5.83
C LYS A 601 18.99 36.53 6.35
N THR A 602 19.28 37.49 5.47
CA THR A 602 19.71 38.85 5.88
C THR A 602 18.62 39.90 5.82
N ILE A 603 17.71 39.85 4.84
CA ILE A 603 16.67 40.87 4.64
C ILE A 603 15.35 40.43 5.26
N VAL A 604 14.89 39.22 4.96
CA VAL A 604 13.63 38.66 5.49
C VAL A 604 13.80 38.20 6.94
N GLY A 605 15.02 37.79 7.33
CA GLY A 605 15.34 37.32 8.68
C GLY A 605 15.01 35.84 8.90
N ASN A 606 14.84 35.05 7.84
CA ASN A 606 14.60 33.62 7.91
C ASN A 606 15.91 32.86 8.14
N SER A 607 16.05 32.25 9.32
CA SER A 607 17.28 31.52 9.71
C SER A 607 17.43 30.18 8.98
N PHE A 608 16.33 29.56 8.54
CA PHE A 608 16.29 28.22 7.95
C PHE A 608 15.44 28.20 6.67
N PRO A 609 15.86 28.91 5.60
CA PRO A 609 15.06 29.04 4.39
C PRO A 609 14.79 27.72 3.67
N ILE A 610 15.74 26.78 3.67
CA ILE A 610 15.54 25.49 3.00
C ILE A 610 14.50 24.64 3.75
N ASP A 611 14.52 24.65 5.08
CA ASP A 611 13.57 23.90 5.91
C ASP A 611 12.17 24.49 5.80
N ASP A 612 12.04 25.83 5.81
CA ASP A 612 10.77 26.52 5.62
C ASP A 612 10.12 26.17 4.27
N TRP A 613 10.91 26.19 3.19
CA TRP A 613 10.47 25.74 1.87
C TRP A 613 10.05 24.26 1.88
N LEU A 614 10.89 23.38 2.41
CA LEU A 614 10.62 21.94 2.45
C LEU A 614 9.34 21.63 3.25
N TYR A 615 9.17 22.23 4.42
CA TYR A 615 8.00 22.00 5.28
C TYR A 615 6.72 22.54 4.67
N GLY A 616 6.78 23.63 3.88
CA GLY A 616 5.66 24.11 3.08
C GLY A 616 5.24 23.10 2.01
N VAL A 617 6.19 22.65 1.18
CA VAL A 617 5.92 21.73 0.06
C VAL A 617 5.53 20.33 0.55
N ALA A 618 6.09 19.87 1.66
CA ALA A 618 5.81 18.57 2.27
C ALA A 618 4.31 18.37 2.61
N ARG A 619 3.55 19.45 2.84
CA ARG A 619 2.10 19.34 3.13
C ARG A 619 1.26 19.02 1.91
N VAL A 620 1.77 19.27 0.70
CA VAL A 620 1.02 19.10 -0.55
C VAL A 620 1.59 18.00 -1.44
N ARG A 621 2.82 17.52 -1.19
CA ARG A 621 3.47 16.46 -1.98
C ARG A 621 3.96 15.31 -1.11
N GLU A 622 3.51 14.10 -1.42
CA GLU A 622 3.81 12.87 -0.68
C GLU A 622 5.31 12.58 -0.59
N LYS A 623 6.07 12.73 -1.68
CA LYS A 623 7.52 12.48 -1.67
C LYS A 623 8.28 13.50 -0.85
N MET A 624 7.86 14.76 -0.88
CA MET A 624 8.46 15.81 -0.07
C MET A 624 8.14 15.60 1.42
N HIS A 625 6.96 15.07 1.76
CA HIS A 625 6.67 14.59 3.12
C HIS A 625 7.62 13.48 3.58
N HIS A 626 7.93 12.51 2.73
CA HIS A 626 8.91 11.47 3.08
C HIS A 626 10.34 12.01 3.22
N LEU A 627 10.71 13.03 2.45
CA LEU A 627 11.99 13.72 2.59
C LEU A 627 12.07 14.52 3.91
N GLU A 628 11.01 15.23 4.27
CA GLU A 628 10.86 15.88 5.58
C GLU A 628 11.02 14.85 6.73
N ASN A 629 10.32 13.72 6.65
CA ASN A 629 10.43 12.65 7.65
C ASN A 629 11.85 12.07 7.72
N LEU A 630 12.55 11.94 6.59
CA LEU A 630 13.94 11.47 6.57
C LEU A 630 14.84 12.40 7.38
N LEU A 631 14.75 13.72 7.18
CA LEU A 631 15.56 14.70 7.90
C LEU A 631 15.25 14.68 9.41
N PHE A 632 13.96 14.67 9.76
CA PHE A 632 13.54 14.65 11.16
C PHE A 632 13.96 13.36 11.89
N LEU A 633 13.78 12.19 11.25
CA LEU A 633 14.05 10.90 11.87
C LEU A 633 15.56 10.58 11.94
N THR A 634 16.36 11.07 11.00
CA THR A 634 17.83 10.89 11.05
C THR A 634 18.44 11.66 12.22
N GLU A 635 17.94 12.86 12.50
CA GLU A 635 18.30 13.62 13.71
C GLU A 635 17.89 12.87 14.98
N ALA A 636 16.63 12.40 15.06
CA ALA A 636 16.11 11.67 16.22
C ALA A 636 16.88 10.37 16.50
N LEU A 637 17.30 9.66 15.45
CA LEU A 637 18.07 8.41 15.55
C LEU A 637 19.59 8.64 15.66
N GLN A 638 20.03 9.90 15.77
CA GLN A 638 21.43 10.29 15.93
C GLN A 638 22.34 9.81 14.79
N THR A 639 21.82 9.79 13.56
CA THR A 639 22.58 9.45 12.35
C THR A 639 23.05 10.72 11.63
N LYS A 640 23.76 10.57 10.50
CA LYS A 640 24.26 11.72 9.76
C LYS A 640 23.08 12.44 9.11
N LEU A 641 22.72 13.61 9.64
CA LEU A 641 21.71 14.48 9.04
C LEU A 641 22.11 14.80 7.58
N PRO A 642 21.29 14.41 6.60
CA PRO A 642 21.57 14.73 5.21
C PRO A 642 21.26 16.22 4.97
N ASP A 643 22.15 16.92 4.27
CA ASP A 643 22.01 18.35 3.98
C ASP A 643 21.40 18.55 2.58
N LEU A 644 20.35 19.37 2.51
CA LEU A 644 19.60 19.63 1.29
C LEU A 644 20.08 20.93 0.64
N GLN A 645 20.75 20.81 -0.51
CA GLN A 645 21.46 21.93 -1.10
C GLN A 645 20.72 22.49 -2.34
N PRO A 646 20.36 23.78 -2.34
CA PRO A 646 19.70 24.40 -3.47
C PRO A 646 20.68 24.84 -4.55
N ILE A 647 20.35 24.57 -5.80
CA ILE A 647 21.03 25.04 -7.01
C ILE A 647 19.97 25.66 -7.91
N GLN A 648 20.35 26.74 -8.60
CA GLN A 648 19.47 27.41 -9.55
C GLN A 648 20.16 27.56 -10.90
N LEU A 649 19.43 27.19 -11.96
CA LEU A 649 19.87 27.31 -13.34
C LEU A 649 18.89 28.21 -14.14
N PRO A 650 19.40 28.99 -15.10
CA PRO A 650 20.82 29.13 -15.45
C PRO A 650 21.60 29.90 -14.36
N PHE A 651 22.91 29.68 -14.27
CA PHE A 651 23.73 30.33 -13.24
C PHE A 651 23.89 31.83 -13.51
N GLU A 652 23.44 32.67 -12.57
CA GLU A 652 23.63 34.11 -12.61
C GLU A 652 23.97 34.66 -11.22
N THR A 653 24.94 35.57 -11.16
CA THR A 653 25.39 36.16 -9.90
C THR A 653 24.40 37.21 -9.37
N GLY A 654 24.16 37.18 -8.05
CA GLY A 654 23.29 38.14 -7.35
C GLY A 654 21.79 37.91 -7.57
N VAL A 655 21.38 36.75 -8.09
CA VAL A 655 19.97 36.34 -8.12
C VAL A 655 19.67 35.52 -6.85
N PRO A 656 18.67 35.89 -6.05
CA PRO A 656 18.28 35.13 -4.87
C PRO A 656 17.53 33.85 -5.25
N TRP A 657 17.38 32.94 -4.29
CA TRP A 657 16.65 31.70 -4.47
C TRP A 657 15.16 31.96 -4.77
N LEU A 658 14.68 31.48 -5.90
CA LEU A 658 13.32 31.76 -6.39
C LEU A 658 12.23 30.91 -5.74
N ALA A 659 12.60 29.97 -4.86
CA ALA A 659 11.64 29.06 -4.22
C ALA A 659 10.86 29.68 -3.05
N LEU A 660 11.31 30.83 -2.53
CA LEU A 660 10.71 31.57 -1.43
C LEU A 660 10.55 33.05 -1.79
N GLU A 661 10.14 33.88 -0.84
CA GLU A 661 10.06 35.33 -1.03
C GLU A 661 11.38 35.90 -1.57
N PHE A 662 11.26 36.74 -2.60
CA PHE A 662 12.40 37.32 -3.30
C PHE A 662 12.17 38.82 -3.53
N PRO A 663 13.24 39.62 -3.69
CA PRO A 663 13.11 41.07 -3.87
C PRO A 663 12.54 41.39 -5.24
N GLU A 664 11.77 42.47 -5.33
CA GLU A 664 11.10 42.87 -6.56
C GLU A 664 12.07 43.11 -7.73
N ALA A 665 13.30 43.56 -7.44
CA ALA A 665 14.36 43.76 -8.42
C ALA A 665 14.79 42.46 -9.14
N ALA A 666 14.51 41.29 -8.57
CA ALA A 666 14.85 40.00 -9.18
C ALA A 666 13.90 39.63 -10.34
N LEU A 667 12.68 40.18 -10.42
CA LEU A 667 11.68 39.85 -11.44
C LEU A 667 12.14 40.11 -12.88
N GLU A 668 12.92 41.16 -13.11
CA GLU A 668 13.45 41.47 -14.45
C GLU A 668 14.42 40.40 -14.95
N LYS A 669 15.11 39.70 -14.04
CA LYS A 669 16.02 38.60 -14.34
C LYS A 669 15.30 37.25 -14.48
N MET A 670 13.98 37.21 -14.24
CA MET A 670 13.13 36.02 -14.30
C MET A 670 12.34 35.89 -15.61
N LYS A 671 12.56 36.75 -16.61
CA LYS A 671 11.83 36.71 -17.90
C LYS A 671 12.25 35.54 -18.81
N ARG A 672 12.45 34.36 -18.23
CA ARG A 672 12.90 33.11 -18.84
C ARG A 672 12.50 31.92 -17.96
N GLU A 673 12.61 30.72 -18.48
CA GLU A 673 12.49 29.50 -17.67
C GLU A 673 13.66 29.40 -16.69
N ASN A 674 13.35 29.01 -15.45
CA ASN A 674 14.35 28.73 -14.42
C ASN A 674 14.15 27.33 -13.84
N LEU A 675 15.26 26.64 -13.58
CA LEU A 675 15.26 25.35 -12.90
C LEU A 675 15.82 25.52 -11.49
N LEU A 676 15.00 25.21 -10.50
CA LEU A 676 15.36 25.06 -9.09
C LEU A 676 15.69 23.59 -8.83
N TYR A 677 16.98 23.28 -8.83
CA TYR A 677 17.49 21.94 -8.59
C TYR A 677 17.95 21.83 -7.14
N THR A 678 17.19 21.16 -6.28
CA THR A 678 17.51 21.02 -4.85
C THR A 678 17.84 19.57 -4.55
N SER A 679 19.01 19.28 -4.00
CA SER A 679 19.42 17.88 -3.85
C SER A 679 20.24 17.56 -2.61
N LEU A 680 20.08 16.32 -2.16
CA LEU A 680 20.93 15.70 -1.15
C LEU A 680 22.21 15.17 -1.81
N TYR A 681 23.37 15.56 -1.30
CA TYR A 681 24.66 15.10 -1.83
C TYR A 681 25.37 14.18 -0.83
N ALA A 682 25.82 13.01 -1.29
CA ALA A 682 26.65 12.11 -0.46
C ALA A 682 28.03 12.71 -0.12
N GLY A 683 28.57 13.57 -1.00
CA GLY A 683 29.81 14.32 -0.85
C GLY A 683 29.85 15.49 -1.82
N ASP A 684 30.96 16.24 -1.87
CA ASP A 684 31.02 17.43 -2.71
C ASP A 684 30.84 17.15 -4.20
N PHE A 685 30.07 18.01 -4.88
CA PHE A 685 29.86 17.92 -6.31
C PHE A 685 31.18 18.06 -7.08
N ASN A 686 31.47 17.10 -7.95
CA ASN A 686 32.64 17.11 -8.81
C ASN A 686 32.25 16.83 -10.26
N GLN A 687 32.34 17.86 -11.10
CA GLN A 687 31.98 17.81 -12.52
C GLN A 687 32.78 16.79 -13.36
N MET A 688 33.98 16.38 -12.89
CA MET A 688 34.87 15.47 -13.62
C MET A 688 34.59 14.00 -13.33
N LYS A 689 33.78 13.70 -12.31
CA LYS A 689 33.42 12.33 -11.92
C LYS A 689 32.07 11.95 -12.51
N ASN A 690 31.82 10.64 -12.61
CA ASN A 690 30.51 10.12 -12.93
C ASN A 690 29.50 10.53 -11.84
N GLN A 691 28.32 10.96 -12.26
CA GLN A 691 27.21 11.28 -11.38
C GLN A 691 26.25 10.08 -11.35
N SER A 692 25.65 9.80 -10.19
CA SER A 692 24.64 8.77 -10.03
C SER A 692 23.66 9.20 -8.94
N GLY A 693 22.37 8.95 -9.13
CA GLY A 693 21.35 9.45 -8.22
C GLY A 693 19.94 9.10 -8.63
N LEU A 694 18.98 9.53 -7.83
CA LEU A 694 17.55 9.41 -8.10
C LEU A 694 16.89 10.78 -8.17
N LEU A 695 15.97 10.93 -9.11
CA LEU A 695 15.04 12.05 -9.10
C LEU A 695 13.88 11.68 -8.17
N LEU A 696 13.81 12.38 -7.04
CA LEU A 696 12.78 12.19 -6.03
C LEU A 696 11.46 12.76 -6.53
N ASP A 697 11.38 14.05 -6.82
CA ASP A 697 10.14 14.71 -7.24
C ASP A 697 10.40 15.82 -8.25
N GLU A 698 9.39 16.14 -9.06
CA GLU A 698 9.43 17.19 -10.09
C GLU A 698 8.06 17.86 -10.23
N TRP A 699 8.05 19.19 -10.30
CA TRP A 699 6.86 19.97 -10.62
C TRP A 699 7.23 21.33 -11.23
N THR A 700 6.28 21.95 -11.91
CA THR A 700 6.44 23.28 -12.49
C THR A 700 5.39 24.22 -11.91
N GLU A 701 5.83 25.37 -11.45
CA GLU A 701 5.01 26.49 -11.01
C GLU A 701 5.07 27.58 -12.08
N VAL A 702 4.03 28.41 -12.16
CA VAL A 702 3.99 29.55 -13.09
C VAL A 702 3.90 30.81 -12.25
N ILE A 703 4.90 31.68 -12.40
CA ILE A 703 4.83 33.02 -11.81
C ILE A 703 4.04 33.90 -12.79
N PRO A 704 2.86 34.40 -12.40
CA PRO A 704 2.04 35.23 -13.29
C PRO A 704 2.77 36.53 -13.63
N ALA A 705 2.65 37.00 -14.86
CA ALA A 705 3.20 38.31 -15.20
C ALA A 705 2.40 39.43 -14.52
N LYS A 706 3.09 40.52 -14.17
CA LYS A 706 2.46 41.72 -13.59
C LYS A 706 1.52 42.43 -14.57
N THR A 707 1.70 42.20 -15.87
CA THR A 707 0.95 42.84 -16.94
C THR A 707 0.67 41.80 -18.03
N GLU A 708 -0.60 41.48 -18.23
CA GLU A 708 -1.07 40.60 -19.29
C GLU A 708 -1.70 41.46 -20.41
N THR A 709 -1.39 41.18 -21.66
CA THR A 709 -2.10 41.81 -22.79
C THR A 709 -3.37 41.04 -23.05
N THR A 710 -4.46 41.40 -22.36
CA THR A 710 -5.76 40.76 -22.53
C THR A 710 -6.41 41.23 -23.83
N GLY A 711 -6.65 40.30 -24.76
CA GLY A 711 -7.49 40.55 -25.93
C GLY A 711 -8.96 40.27 -25.60
N ILE A 712 -9.78 41.31 -25.48
CA ILE A 712 -11.22 41.13 -25.30
C ILE A 712 -11.83 40.79 -26.66
N THR A 713 -12.23 39.54 -26.86
CA THR A 713 -13.04 39.12 -28.01
C THR A 713 -14.45 38.85 -27.53
N PHE A 714 -15.41 39.68 -27.97
CA PHE A 714 -16.82 39.42 -27.71
C PHE A 714 -17.33 38.44 -28.76
N HIS A 715 -17.59 37.19 -28.38
CA HIS A 715 -18.59 36.41 -29.09
C HIS A 715 -19.96 36.99 -28.72
N PHE A 716 -20.49 37.88 -29.57
CA PHE A 716 -21.89 38.29 -29.47
C PHE A 716 -22.75 37.12 -29.94
N ASP A 717 -23.10 36.24 -29.00
CA ASP A 717 -24.12 35.22 -29.21
C ASP A 717 -25.47 35.92 -29.09
N LYS A 718 -26.09 36.21 -30.24
CA LYS A 718 -27.40 36.89 -30.27
C LYS A 718 -28.40 36.01 -29.50
N PRO A 719 -29.04 36.48 -28.42
CA PRO A 719 -29.90 35.60 -27.62
C PRO A 719 -31.06 35.05 -28.46
N ASN A 720 -31.19 33.73 -28.53
CA ASN A 720 -32.32 32.98 -29.11
C ASN A 720 -33.61 33.08 -28.26
N SER A 721 -33.76 34.15 -27.48
CA SER A 721 -34.93 34.42 -26.64
C SER A 721 -35.28 35.90 -26.70
N GLU A 722 -35.63 36.37 -27.91
CA GLU A 722 -36.60 37.45 -28.00
C GLU A 722 -37.99 36.85 -27.67
N PRO A 723 -38.79 37.42 -26.76
CA PRO A 723 -40.16 36.97 -26.58
C PRO A 723 -40.88 37.11 -27.93
N PRO A 724 -41.42 36.02 -28.49
CA PRO A 724 -42.10 36.11 -29.77
C PRO A 724 -43.32 37.01 -29.57
N GLN A 725 -43.35 38.15 -30.25
CA GLN A 725 -44.48 39.10 -30.32
C GLN A 725 -44.71 40.00 -29.08
N THR A 726 -43.81 40.97 -28.84
CA THR A 726 -44.15 42.12 -27.98
C THR A 726 -44.81 43.22 -28.81
N ILE A 727 -46.01 43.68 -28.40
CA ILE A 727 -46.74 44.77 -29.05
C ILE A 727 -46.69 46.00 -28.13
N LEU A 728 -46.16 47.12 -28.65
CA LEU A 728 -46.29 48.42 -28.00
C LEU A 728 -47.69 48.98 -28.27
N LEU A 729 -48.59 48.87 -27.28
CA LEU A 729 -49.90 49.49 -27.34
C LEU A 729 -49.80 50.97 -26.97
N ALA A 730 -49.85 51.85 -27.97
CA ALA A 730 -49.97 53.28 -27.74
C ALA A 730 -51.44 53.67 -27.48
N THR A 731 -51.67 54.58 -26.53
CA THR A 731 -52.97 55.22 -26.32
C THR A 731 -52.83 56.73 -26.47
N PRO A 732 -53.76 57.42 -27.15
CA PRO A 732 -53.61 58.85 -27.37
C PRO A 732 -53.86 59.60 -26.05
N PRO A 733 -53.04 60.61 -25.70
CA PRO A 733 -53.19 61.35 -24.45
C PRO A 733 -54.50 62.16 -24.40
N LYS A 734 -55.10 62.46 -25.56
CA LYS A 734 -56.42 63.09 -25.70
C LYS A 734 -57.21 62.37 -26.80
N ILE A 735 -58.47 62.02 -26.52
CA ILE A 735 -59.35 61.35 -27.49
C ILE A 735 -59.95 62.41 -28.42
N SER A 736 -59.26 62.72 -29.52
CA SER A 736 -59.69 63.69 -30.54
C SER A 736 -60.18 63.04 -31.85
N GLY A 737 -60.13 61.71 -31.94
CA GLY A 737 -60.51 60.94 -33.13
C GLY A 737 -59.42 60.83 -34.21
N ALA A 738 -58.30 61.54 -34.07
CA ALA A 738 -57.14 61.44 -34.96
C ALA A 738 -55.83 61.44 -34.14
N TRP A 739 -54.84 60.68 -34.59
CA TRP A 739 -53.52 60.62 -33.96
C TRP A 739 -52.64 61.79 -34.42
N GLN A 740 -51.92 62.41 -33.49
CA GLN A 740 -50.79 63.26 -33.85
C GLN A 740 -49.50 62.43 -33.88
N TRP A 741 -48.68 62.65 -34.90
CA TRP A 741 -47.41 61.92 -35.06
C TRP A 741 -46.50 62.04 -33.83
N GLN A 742 -46.45 63.24 -33.25
CA GLN A 742 -45.63 63.51 -32.08
C GLN A 742 -46.06 62.67 -30.86
N ASP A 743 -47.36 62.43 -30.66
CA ASP A 743 -47.85 61.61 -29.55
C ASP A 743 -47.36 60.15 -29.65
N LEU A 744 -47.23 59.60 -30.87
CA LEU A 744 -46.69 58.26 -31.10
C LEU A 744 -45.19 58.20 -30.82
N VAL A 745 -44.44 59.20 -31.30
CA VAL A 745 -42.99 59.34 -31.05
C VAL A 745 -42.71 59.48 -29.56
N ASP A 746 -43.46 60.34 -28.88
CA ASP A 746 -43.32 60.57 -27.44
C ASP A 746 -43.73 59.33 -26.64
N THR A 747 -44.74 58.57 -27.10
CA THR A 747 -45.12 57.28 -26.48
C THR A 747 -43.99 56.27 -26.57
N LEU A 748 -43.28 56.20 -27.72
CA LEU A 748 -42.13 55.33 -27.88
C LEU A 748 -40.98 55.74 -26.94
N HIS A 749 -40.61 57.02 -26.92
CA HIS A 749 -39.56 57.53 -26.03
C HIS A 749 -39.90 57.31 -24.56
N SER A 750 -41.12 57.65 -24.13
CA SER A 750 -41.60 57.38 -22.77
C SER A 750 -41.58 55.89 -22.43
N THR A 751 -41.86 55.00 -23.39
CA THR A 751 -41.83 53.56 -23.13
C THR A 751 -40.40 53.04 -22.98
N LEU A 752 -39.47 53.52 -23.81
CA LEU A 752 -38.04 53.20 -23.69
C LEU A 752 -37.46 53.73 -22.37
N ASP A 753 -37.80 54.95 -21.99
CA ASP A 753 -37.34 55.53 -20.73
C ASP A 753 -37.91 54.77 -19.53
N ARG A 754 -39.20 54.38 -19.57
CA ARG A 754 -39.79 53.52 -18.53
C ARG A 754 -39.19 52.13 -18.51
N ALA A 755 -38.81 51.56 -19.65
CA ALA A 755 -38.12 50.27 -19.71
C ALA A 755 -36.77 50.35 -18.99
N ARG A 756 -36.01 51.44 -19.21
CA ARG A 756 -34.76 51.71 -18.47
C ARG A 756 -35.01 51.89 -16.97
N ILE A 757 -36.02 52.67 -16.59
CA ILE A 757 -36.36 52.90 -15.17
C ILE A 757 -36.80 51.60 -14.48
N ARG A 758 -37.55 50.72 -15.16
CA ARG A 758 -37.95 49.41 -14.60
C ARG A 758 -36.78 48.43 -14.41
N GLY A 759 -35.68 48.65 -15.12
CA GLY A 759 -34.44 47.91 -14.92
C GLY A 759 -33.64 48.36 -13.70
N VAL A 760 -34.06 49.43 -13.00
CA VAL A 760 -33.41 49.90 -11.78
C VAL A 760 -33.80 48.99 -10.62
N GLU A 761 -32.80 48.41 -9.96
CA GLU A 761 -33.00 47.47 -8.87
C GLU A 761 -32.76 48.09 -7.49
N PRO A 762 -33.37 47.54 -6.42
CA PRO A 762 -33.16 47.98 -5.05
C PRO A 762 -31.69 48.19 -4.64
N GLN A 763 -30.80 47.27 -4.99
CA GLN A 763 -29.38 47.36 -4.64
C GLN A 763 -28.66 48.57 -5.26
N GLN A 764 -29.15 49.09 -6.38
CA GLN A 764 -28.59 50.25 -7.05
C GLN A 764 -29.02 51.57 -6.37
N LEU A 765 -30.22 51.58 -5.77
CA LEU A 765 -30.73 52.72 -5.00
C LEU A 765 -30.19 52.75 -3.56
N ASP A 766 -29.80 51.59 -3.02
CA ASP A 766 -29.34 51.40 -1.64
C ASP A 766 -28.13 52.29 -1.26
N LYS A 767 -27.26 52.58 -2.24
CA LYS A 767 -26.07 53.45 -2.06
C LYS A 767 -26.33 54.94 -2.27
N THR A 768 -27.57 55.32 -2.55
CA THR A 768 -27.96 56.73 -2.81
C THR A 768 -28.89 57.24 -1.70
N ASP A 769 -29.06 58.56 -1.61
CA ASP A 769 -30.01 59.18 -0.68
C ASP A 769 -31.47 58.76 -0.93
N LEU A 770 -31.76 58.15 -2.10
CA LEU A 770 -33.07 57.60 -2.44
C LEU A 770 -33.37 56.26 -1.74
N SER A 771 -32.39 55.63 -1.10
CA SER A 771 -32.56 54.40 -0.32
C SER A 771 -33.60 54.54 0.80
N VAL A 772 -33.81 55.76 1.31
CA VAL A 772 -34.83 56.05 2.32
C VAL A 772 -36.25 55.77 1.81
N PHE A 773 -36.47 55.83 0.49
CA PHE A 773 -37.78 55.57 -0.13
C PHE A 773 -37.98 54.11 -0.58
N LEU A 774 -36.96 53.26 -0.52
CA LEU A 774 -37.05 51.85 -0.90
C LEU A 774 -38.12 51.05 -0.14
N PRO A 775 -38.32 51.25 1.18
CA PRO A 775 -39.41 50.61 1.89
C PRO A 775 -40.80 50.97 1.34
N ALA A 776 -40.96 52.12 0.67
CA ALA A 776 -42.22 52.54 0.06
C ALA A 776 -42.47 51.91 -1.32
N THR A 777 -41.45 51.33 -1.96
CA THR A 777 -41.58 50.62 -3.25
C THR A 777 -41.74 49.11 -3.07
N ILE A 778 -41.53 48.60 -1.86
CA ILE A 778 -41.64 47.18 -1.53
C ILE A 778 -42.91 46.94 -0.70
N LEU A 779 -43.82 46.11 -1.21
CA LEU A 779 -44.97 45.63 -0.45
C LEU A 779 -44.66 44.25 0.13
N ALA A 780 -44.61 44.13 1.46
CA ALA A 780 -44.54 42.83 2.11
C ALA A 780 -45.90 42.12 1.96
N THR A 781 -45.91 41.00 1.22
CA THR A 781 -47.07 40.10 1.09
C THR A 781 -46.79 38.80 1.81
N THR A 782 -47.74 38.35 2.65
CA THR A 782 -47.64 37.06 3.35
C THR A 782 -49.02 36.40 3.36
N TRP A 783 -49.08 35.11 3.04
CA TRP A 783 -50.31 34.32 3.10
C TRP A 783 -50.84 34.12 4.53
N ARG A 784 -50.00 34.29 5.56
CA ARG A 784 -50.41 34.24 6.97
C ARG A 784 -49.85 35.47 7.69
N PRO A 785 -50.68 36.32 8.33
CA PRO A 785 -50.22 37.55 8.96
C PRO A 785 -49.42 37.22 10.22
N ILE A 786 -48.10 37.19 10.09
CA ILE A 786 -47.17 37.07 11.24
C ILE A 786 -46.62 38.46 11.63
N THR A 787 -46.73 39.45 10.73
CA THR A 787 -46.40 40.87 10.94
C THR A 787 -47.38 41.76 10.16
N ILE A 788 -47.21 43.10 10.18
CA ILE A 788 -47.94 44.01 9.29
C ILE A 788 -47.55 43.71 7.84
N ALA A 789 -48.40 42.98 7.13
CA ALA A 789 -48.23 42.59 5.74
C ALA A 789 -49.57 42.68 5.01
N THR A 790 -49.54 42.86 3.69
CA THR A 790 -50.75 42.98 2.85
C THR A 790 -51.04 41.64 2.19
N ASP A 791 -52.22 41.05 2.43
CA ASP A 791 -52.66 39.86 1.71
C ASP A 791 -53.28 40.25 0.35
N LEU A 792 -52.49 40.10 -0.70
CA LEU A 792 -52.91 40.42 -2.07
C LEU A 792 -54.04 39.51 -2.58
N ALA A 793 -54.27 38.32 -1.99
CA ALA A 793 -55.35 37.44 -2.38
C ALA A 793 -56.70 37.93 -1.82
N ILE A 794 -56.70 38.53 -0.63
CA ILE A 794 -57.87 39.22 -0.05
C ILE A 794 -58.11 40.57 -0.72
N VAL A 795 -57.06 41.39 -0.89
CA VAL A 795 -57.19 42.74 -1.48
C VAL A 795 -57.65 42.70 -2.94
N ASN A 796 -57.20 41.71 -3.73
CA ASN A 796 -57.62 41.55 -5.13
C ASN A 796 -58.82 40.60 -5.31
N ASP A 797 -59.48 40.22 -4.21
CA ASP A 797 -60.68 39.38 -4.20
C ASP A 797 -60.49 38.02 -4.92
N PHE A 798 -59.25 37.51 -4.91
CA PHE A 798 -58.85 36.33 -5.67
C PHE A 798 -59.35 35.03 -5.01
N ILE A 799 -59.50 35.03 -3.68
CA ILE A 799 -60.07 33.91 -2.91
C ILE A 799 -61.51 33.62 -3.38
N ASN A 800 -62.30 34.67 -3.60
CA ASN A 800 -63.67 34.55 -4.12
C ASN A 800 -63.73 34.01 -5.57
N LYS A 801 -62.61 34.05 -6.32
CA LYS A 801 -62.51 33.48 -7.67
C LYS A 801 -62.02 32.03 -7.68
N VAL A 802 -61.18 31.62 -6.72
CA VAL A 802 -60.68 30.24 -6.61
C VAL A 802 -61.72 29.31 -6.01
N ASP A 803 -62.59 29.79 -5.14
CA ASP A 803 -63.72 29.00 -4.60
C ASP A 803 -64.83 28.70 -5.65
N ASN A 804 -64.69 29.20 -6.89
CA ASN A 804 -65.56 28.91 -8.02
C ASN A 804 -64.91 28.02 -9.12
N LEU A 805 -63.75 27.40 -8.84
CA LEU A 805 -63.11 26.32 -9.63
C LEU A 805 -63.18 25.01 -8.83
#